data_AF-A0A8X6J448-F1
#
_entry.id   AF-A0A8X6J448-F1
#
_cell.length_a   1.000
_cell.length_b   1.000
_cell.length_c   1.000
_cell.angle_alpha   90.00
_cell.angle_beta   90.00
_cell.angle_gamma   90.00
#
_symmetry.space_group_name_H-M   'P 1'
#
loop_
_entity.id
_entity.type
_entity.pdbx_description
1 polymer ?
#
loop_
_entity_poly.entity_id
_entity_poly.type
_entity_poly.pdbx_seq_one_letter_code
_entity_poly.pdbx_strand_id
1 'polypeptide(L)'
;MLPISLAPYGAYSLISWVISGLGAISLALVFALLCAKFPETGGPHVYVKHAFGPAAAFFVGWTYWVSSWVSSTAVTVASIGYLAPLFHNDIQSTHLLLEITLILAIMLINLRGVTTAGRVELLLTIVKIIALLAIPVAGLFFFDRNNFIVSEEISTLTMSQVLARSTLLTLWCFIGLESATAPAGSVNNPAKTIPRAIVLGTVCVAVIYFINSLSIMGLINGNDLANSKAPYVDAVKIMLPGNWHFIISILAFIVSVSNLNAWFLADGQVTLGLAKDKLMPQFFTKRNKYDAPFCGIILSTLGVLVLLILTSSKNFAKQIEIIVSNKIGFWAIFALVISSQIGSGIFMLPISLAPYGAYSLISWVISGLGAISLALVFALLCAKFPETGGPHIYVKHAFGPAAAFFVGWTYWVISWVSTTAVIVVGVGYLTPFFHEDIQNVHLFLEMLLLTIITLTNFRGVATAGRVEFLLTVIKISVLLVIPIAALFFFDKNNFIISEEISNLTTSQILARSTLITLWGFIGVELATAPAGSVNNPGKTIPRAIVLGTISVAVVYFINNLAIMGLINGNDLASSRAPYVDAIKIMASGNWHLIISIIAFIFCVGTLNAWVLSSGQVVFGLAEDKLMPQFFAKRNKHGSPFWGITISSVGTSVLLILTSSNNFAKQITSIIDFSVVSFLFVYLACSLAFLKVIIKEKNYYKFLIGSIATTFCCWVIFETSVNTLLIASLFTASGIPIYLFWYCRAPAQ
;
A
#
# COMPACT_ATOMS: atom_id res chain seq x y z
N MET A 1 27.98 -1.67 1.80
CA MET A 1 26.87 -1.21 2.66
C MET A 1 26.55 -2.22 3.77
N LEU A 2 26.42 -3.52 3.51
CA LEU A 2 25.97 -4.47 4.54
C LEU A 2 26.77 -4.55 5.85
N PRO A 3 28.11 -4.39 5.89
CA PRO A 3 28.83 -4.37 7.16
C PRO A 3 28.28 -3.32 8.14
N ILE A 4 27.73 -2.21 7.64
CA ILE A 4 27.02 -1.19 8.44
C ILE A 4 25.77 -1.80 9.09
N SER A 5 24.89 -2.40 8.28
CA SER A 5 23.62 -2.99 8.74
C SER A 5 23.82 -4.22 9.63
N LEU A 6 24.95 -4.90 9.48
CA LEU A 6 25.32 -6.08 10.29
C LEU A 6 26.12 -5.71 11.54
N ALA A 7 26.66 -4.49 11.64
CA ALA A 7 27.45 -4.04 12.78
C ALA A 7 26.75 -4.26 14.14
N PRO A 8 25.45 -3.97 14.31
CA PRO A 8 24.75 -4.20 15.59
C PRO A 8 24.70 -5.67 16.02
N TYR A 9 24.84 -6.60 15.09
CA TYR A 9 24.77 -8.04 15.34
C TYR A 9 26.13 -8.64 15.72
N GLY A 10 27.22 -7.89 15.61
CA GLY A 10 28.57 -8.37 15.90
C GLY A 10 28.87 -9.72 15.23
N ALA A 11 29.46 -10.65 15.99
CA ALA A 11 29.88 -11.95 15.47
C ALA A 11 28.72 -12.85 15.03
N TYR A 12 27.48 -12.62 15.50
CA TYR A 12 26.31 -13.40 15.06
C TYR A 12 26.04 -13.27 13.56
N SER A 13 26.42 -12.15 12.96
CA SER A 13 26.31 -11.92 11.52
C SER A 13 27.12 -12.92 10.69
N LEU A 14 28.25 -13.42 11.22
CA LEU A 14 29.10 -14.39 10.53
C LEU A 14 28.43 -15.76 10.43
N ILE A 15 27.72 -16.19 11.49
CA ILE A 15 26.90 -17.41 11.47
C ILE A 15 25.79 -17.26 10.44
N SER A 16 25.15 -16.08 10.39
CA SER A 16 24.12 -15.78 9.41
C SER A 16 24.62 -15.82 7.96
N TRP A 17 25.87 -15.42 7.70
CA TRP A 17 26.48 -15.60 6.38
C TRP A 17 26.65 -17.07 5.99
N VAL A 18 27.01 -17.94 6.94
CA VAL A 18 27.10 -19.39 6.69
C VAL A 18 25.72 -19.96 6.39
N ILE A 19 24.71 -19.63 7.20
CA ILE A 19 23.32 -20.08 7.00
C ILE A 19 22.79 -19.61 5.65
N SER A 20 22.91 -18.32 5.34
CA SER A 20 22.47 -17.74 4.07
C SER A 20 23.24 -18.30 2.88
N GLY A 21 24.55 -18.53 3.03
CA GLY A 21 25.38 -19.15 2.00
C GLY A 21 24.93 -20.58 1.67
N LEU A 22 24.69 -21.41 2.69
CA LEU A 22 24.16 -22.77 2.50
C LEU A 22 22.77 -22.77 1.87
N GLY A 23 21.89 -21.86 2.31
CA GLY A 23 20.57 -21.66 1.72
C GLY A 23 20.64 -21.23 0.25
N ALA A 24 21.52 -20.28 -0.07
CA ALA A 24 21.73 -19.79 -1.43
C ALA A 24 22.33 -20.87 -2.33
N ILE A 25 23.29 -21.67 -1.86
CA ILE A 25 23.85 -22.81 -2.61
C ILE A 25 22.76 -23.84 -2.89
N SER A 26 21.89 -24.12 -1.91
CA SER A 26 20.75 -25.03 -2.10
C SER A 26 19.79 -24.50 -3.16
N LEU A 27 19.49 -23.21 -3.15
CA LEU A 27 18.65 -22.56 -4.15
C LEU A 27 19.32 -22.54 -5.54
N ALA A 28 20.64 -22.29 -5.58
CA ALA A 28 21.45 -22.33 -6.79
C ALA A 28 21.43 -23.71 -7.45
N LEU A 29 21.46 -24.80 -6.64
CA LEU A 29 21.30 -26.17 -7.14
C LEU A 29 19.91 -26.39 -7.75
N VAL A 30 18.85 -25.86 -7.15
CA VAL A 30 17.50 -25.94 -7.72
C VAL A 30 17.42 -25.24 -9.07
N PHE A 31 17.91 -24.00 -9.17
CA PHE A 31 17.93 -23.27 -10.45
C PHE A 31 18.84 -23.90 -11.48
N ALA A 32 19.97 -24.48 -11.07
CA ALA A 32 20.86 -25.25 -11.93
C ALA A 32 20.14 -26.46 -12.54
N LEU A 33 19.42 -27.25 -11.73
CA LEU A 33 18.65 -28.40 -12.21
C LEU A 33 17.50 -27.98 -13.14
N LEU A 34 16.78 -26.91 -12.79
CA LEU A 34 15.68 -26.39 -13.61
C LEU A 34 16.17 -25.86 -14.96
N CYS A 35 17.28 -25.10 -14.98
CA CYS A 35 17.87 -24.59 -16.20
C CYS A 35 18.43 -25.71 -17.09
N ALA A 36 19.05 -26.73 -16.49
CA ALA A 36 19.51 -27.91 -17.22
C ALA A 36 18.37 -28.62 -17.95
N LYS A 37 17.18 -28.65 -17.33
CA LYS A 37 15.98 -29.29 -17.89
C LYS A 37 15.25 -28.39 -18.90
N PHE A 38 15.19 -27.09 -18.64
CA PHE A 38 14.43 -26.12 -19.45
C PHE A 38 15.32 -24.91 -19.80
N PRO A 39 16.27 -25.06 -20.74
CA PRO A 39 17.25 -24.02 -21.06
C PRO A 39 16.69 -22.93 -21.99
N GLU A 40 15.51 -22.39 -21.67
CA GLU A 40 14.83 -21.38 -22.48
C GLU A 40 15.10 -19.97 -21.95
N THR A 41 15.02 -18.97 -22.84
CA THR A 41 15.19 -17.55 -22.45
C THR A 41 14.04 -17.12 -21.55
N GLY A 42 14.35 -16.43 -20.45
CA GLY A 42 13.32 -15.87 -19.58
C GLY A 42 13.47 -16.15 -18.08
N GLY A 43 14.33 -17.10 -17.72
CA GLY A 43 14.67 -17.40 -16.34
C GLY A 43 13.50 -17.99 -15.54
N PRO A 44 13.21 -17.53 -14.30
CA PRO A 44 12.26 -18.18 -13.40
C PRO A 44 10.86 -18.42 -13.96
N HIS A 45 10.37 -17.54 -14.83
CA HIS A 45 9.02 -17.69 -15.39
C HIS A 45 8.87 -18.93 -16.28
N VAL A 46 9.94 -19.34 -16.97
CA VAL A 46 9.97 -20.54 -17.81
C VAL A 46 9.68 -21.78 -16.96
N TYR A 47 10.35 -21.89 -15.82
CA TYR A 47 10.20 -23.04 -14.92
C TYR A 47 8.79 -23.09 -14.33
N VAL A 48 8.26 -21.91 -13.95
CA VAL A 48 6.90 -21.78 -13.41
C VAL A 48 5.86 -22.07 -14.48
N LYS A 49 6.10 -21.72 -15.74
CA LYS A 49 5.22 -22.06 -16.86
C LYS A 49 5.09 -23.56 -17.02
N HIS A 50 6.21 -24.29 -17.02
CA HIS A 50 6.22 -25.74 -17.14
C HIS A 50 5.53 -26.44 -15.95
N ALA A 51 5.61 -25.87 -14.75
CA ALA A 51 5.05 -26.47 -13.54
C ALA A 51 3.58 -26.09 -13.26
N PHE A 52 3.24 -24.80 -13.41
CA PHE A 52 1.99 -24.20 -12.94
C PHE A 52 1.20 -23.48 -14.04
N GLY A 53 1.72 -23.48 -15.28
CA GLY A 53 1.05 -22.92 -16.44
C GLY A 53 1.30 -21.43 -16.68
N PRO A 54 0.74 -20.88 -17.78
CA PRO A 54 1.14 -19.57 -18.30
C PRO A 54 0.74 -18.38 -17.42
N ALA A 55 -0.37 -18.48 -16.67
CA ALA A 55 -0.81 -17.42 -15.76
C ALA A 55 0.18 -17.22 -14.60
N ALA A 56 0.62 -18.30 -13.97
CA ALA A 56 1.62 -18.24 -12.91
C ALA A 56 2.97 -17.73 -13.43
N ALA A 57 3.35 -18.15 -14.64
CA ALA A 57 4.55 -17.67 -15.33
C ALA A 57 4.51 -16.16 -15.57
N PHE A 58 3.38 -15.63 -16.06
CA PHE A 58 3.23 -14.19 -16.25
C PHE A 58 3.41 -13.44 -14.93
N PHE A 59 2.78 -13.89 -13.85
CA PHE A 59 2.94 -13.22 -12.54
C PHE A 59 4.38 -13.21 -12.10
N VAL A 60 5.06 -14.36 -12.12
CA VAL A 60 6.47 -14.46 -11.69
C VAL A 60 7.37 -13.60 -12.56
N GLY A 61 7.23 -13.67 -13.89
CA GLY A 61 8.02 -12.85 -14.81
C GLY A 61 7.74 -11.36 -14.68
N TRP A 62 6.48 -10.95 -14.54
CA TRP A 62 6.10 -9.56 -14.33
C TRP A 62 6.61 -9.01 -13.00
N THR A 63 6.44 -9.75 -11.90
CA THR A 63 6.93 -9.32 -10.59
C THR A 63 8.45 -9.23 -10.57
N TYR A 64 9.12 -10.19 -11.21
CA TYR A 64 10.56 -10.19 -11.33
C TYR A 64 11.05 -8.94 -12.07
N TRP A 65 10.47 -8.67 -13.25
CA TRP A 65 10.81 -7.52 -14.07
C TRP A 65 10.49 -6.16 -13.44
N VAL A 66 9.38 -6.02 -12.72
CA VAL A 66 9.09 -4.75 -12.02
C VAL A 66 9.96 -4.59 -10.77
N SER A 67 10.27 -5.67 -10.05
CA SER A 67 11.14 -5.61 -8.87
C SER A 67 12.57 -5.18 -9.21
N SER A 68 13.07 -5.56 -10.39
CA SER A 68 14.42 -5.18 -10.83
C SER A 68 14.54 -3.68 -11.06
N TRP A 69 13.45 -2.97 -11.39
CA TRP A 69 13.46 -1.52 -11.53
C TRP A 69 13.71 -0.82 -10.19
N VAL A 70 13.05 -1.31 -9.14
CA VAL A 70 13.21 -0.78 -7.78
C VAL A 70 14.64 -1.04 -7.30
N SER A 71 15.14 -2.27 -7.49
CA SER A 71 16.52 -2.62 -7.13
C SER A 71 17.55 -1.82 -7.93
N SER A 72 17.35 -1.63 -9.24
CA SER A 72 18.24 -0.84 -10.09
C SER A 72 18.26 0.64 -9.69
N THR A 73 17.11 1.20 -9.30
CA THR A 73 17.02 2.56 -8.76
C THR A 73 17.86 2.68 -7.48
N ALA A 74 17.66 1.78 -6.52
CA ALA A 74 18.41 1.79 -5.26
C ALA A 74 19.92 1.64 -5.46
N VAL A 75 20.35 0.72 -6.34
CA VAL A 75 21.78 0.53 -6.65
C VAL A 75 22.36 1.75 -7.38
N THR A 76 21.60 2.42 -8.24
CA THR A 76 22.07 3.63 -8.93
C THR A 76 22.36 4.76 -7.94
N VAL A 77 21.42 5.04 -7.03
CA VAL A 77 21.59 6.05 -5.97
C VAL A 77 22.79 5.70 -5.10
N ALA A 78 22.91 4.43 -4.67
CA ALA A 78 24.04 3.96 -3.89
C ALA A 78 25.38 4.10 -4.64
N SER A 79 25.39 3.84 -5.96
CA SER A 79 26.58 3.93 -6.81
C SER A 79 27.11 5.36 -6.85
N ILE A 80 26.25 6.34 -7.14
CA ILE A 80 26.66 7.75 -7.18
C ILE A 80 27.12 8.23 -5.80
N GLY A 81 26.53 7.70 -4.73
CA GLY A 81 27.00 7.92 -3.36
C GLY A 81 28.46 7.57 -3.12
N TYR A 82 29.01 6.51 -3.76
CA TYR A 82 30.42 6.14 -3.62
C TYR A 82 31.40 7.13 -4.26
N LEU A 83 30.93 7.95 -5.20
CA LEU A 83 31.75 8.99 -5.82
C LEU A 83 31.84 10.25 -4.96
N ALA A 84 31.00 10.40 -3.92
CA ALA A 84 30.97 11.58 -3.07
C ALA A 84 32.36 12.00 -2.53
N PRO A 85 33.24 11.08 -2.09
CA PRO A 85 34.58 11.47 -1.63
C PRO A 85 35.44 12.16 -2.69
N LEU A 86 35.22 11.93 -3.99
CA LEU A 86 36.03 12.50 -5.07
C LEU A 86 35.75 13.99 -5.32
N PHE A 87 34.65 14.52 -4.80
CA PHE A 87 34.24 15.90 -5.03
C PHE A 87 34.39 16.70 -3.74
N HIS A 88 34.98 17.90 -3.86
CA HIS A 88 35.22 18.79 -2.73
C HIS A 88 33.98 19.60 -2.31
N ASN A 89 32.97 19.69 -3.20
CA ASN A 89 31.71 20.42 -2.97
C ASN A 89 30.51 19.44 -2.97
N ASP A 90 29.46 19.82 -2.24
CA ASP A 90 28.22 19.04 -2.11
C ASP A 90 27.59 18.82 -3.50
N ILE A 91 27.64 17.58 -4.00
CA ILE A 91 27.16 17.16 -5.33
C ILE A 91 25.63 17.24 -5.40
N GLN A 92 24.93 17.62 -4.32
CA GLN A 92 23.48 17.47 -4.13
C GLN A 92 22.64 17.98 -5.32
N SER A 93 23.06 19.07 -5.98
CA SER A 93 22.39 19.63 -7.17
C SER A 93 22.59 18.84 -8.47
N THR A 94 23.61 17.97 -8.54
CA THR A 94 24.00 17.19 -9.73
C THR A 94 23.80 15.68 -9.58
N HIS A 95 23.41 15.17 -8.40
CA HIS A 95 23.18 13.74 -8.16
C HIS A 95 22.22 13.12 -9.18
N LEU A 96 21.03 13.70 -9.36
CA LEU A 96 20.04 13.17 -10.29
C LEU A 96 20.56 13.14 -11.74
N LEU A 97 21.32 14.15 -12.15
CA LEU A 97 21.92 14.18 -13.49
C LEU A 97 22.92 13.03 -13.68
N LEU A 98 23.76 12.77 -12.68
CA LEU A 98 24.72 11.67 -12.70
C LEU A 98 24.03 10.29 -12.69
N GLU A 99 22.96 10.14 -11.90
CA GLU A 99 22.15 8.91 -11.84
C GLU A 99 21.47 8.61 -13.18
N ILE A 100 20.84 9.62 -13.79
CA ILE A 100 20.23 9.51 -15.12
C ILE A 100 21.30 9.15 -16.17
N THR A 101 22.45 9.83 -16.13
CA THR A 101 23.56 9.59 -17.07
C THR A 101 24.07 8.15 -16.95
N LEU A 102 24.22 7.64 -15.72
CA LEU A 102 24.64 6.27 -15.47
C LEU A 102 23.65 5.25 -16.04
N ILE A 103 22.35 5.42 -15.78
CA ILE A 103 21.31 4.52 -16.29
C ILE A 103 21.24 4.54 -17.82
N LEU A 104 21.39 5.72 -18.44
CA LEU A 104 21.45 5.83 -19.91
C LEU A 104 22.71 5.16 -20.48
N ALA A 105 23.85 5.26 -19.81
CA ALA A 105 25.07 4.57 -20.22
C ALA A 105 24.90 3.04 -20.17
N ILE A 106 24.30 2.51 -19.10
CA ILE A 106 23.99 1.07 -18.96
C ILE A 106 23.00 0.60 -20.03
N MET A 107 21.98 1.41 -20.32
CA MET A 107 21.04 1.14 -21.42
C MET A 107 21.80 1.03 -22.75
N LEU A 108 22.68 1.98 -23.08
CA LEU A 108 23.43 1.98 -24.33
C LEU A 108 24.36 0.76 -24.48
N ILE A 109 24.98 0.31 -23.39
CA ILE A 109 25.79 -0.92 -23.36
C ILE A 109 24.91 -2.13 -23.70
N ASN A 110 23.75 -2.26 -23.04
CA ASN A 110 22.84 -3.39 -23.24
C ASN A 110 22.16 -3.38 -24.61
N LEU A 111 21.95 -2.19 -25.20
CA LEU A 111 21.47 -2.06 -26.58
C LEU A 111 22.49 -2.54 -27.64
N ARG A 112 23.78 -2.72 -27.30
CA ARG A 112 24.79 -3.31 -28.20
C ARG A 112 24.76 -4.85 -28.24
N GLY A 113 23.74 -5.47 -27.66
CA GLY A 113 23.53 -6.92 -27.70
C GLY A 113 24.06 -7.65 -26.48
N VAL A 114 23.54 -8.86 -26.28
CA VAL A 114 23.83 -9.72 -25.12
C VAL A 114 25.31 -10.09 -25.04
N THR A 115 25.96 -10.28 -26.18
CA THR A 115 27.39 -10.62 -26.26
C THR A 115 28.28 -9.48 -25.78
N THR A 116 28.00 -8.24 -26.21
CA THR A 116 28.73 -7.04 -25.76
C THR A 116 28.51 -6.81 -24.27
N ALA A 117 27.24 -6.83 -23.83
CA ALA A 117 26.89 -6.66 -22.42
C ALA A 117 27.53 -7.73 -21.53
N GLY A 118 27.58 -8.99 -21.99
CA GLY A 118 28.26 -10.08 -21.29
C GLY A 118 29.79 -9.94 -21.23
N ARG A 119 30.44 -9.41 -22.28
CA ARG A 119 31.89 -9.09 -22.24
C ARG A 119 32.20 -7.97 -21.27
N VAL A 120 31.38 -6.92 -21.24
CA VAL A 120 31.48 -5.84 -20.26
C VAL A 120 31.29 -6.41 -18.84
N GLU A 121 30.30 -7.28 -18.64
CA GLU A 121 30.07 -7.92 -17.35
C GLU A 121 31.25 -8.76 -16.88
N LEU A 122 31.89 -9.51 -17.79
CA LEU A 122 33.07 -10.29 -17.47
C LEU A 122 34.22 -9.40 -16.97
N LEU A 123 34.49 -8.29 -17.67
CA LEU A 123 35.52 -7.33 -17.25
C LEU A 123 35.19 -6.71 -15.90
N LEU A 124 33.95 -6.26 -15.70
CA LEU A 124 33.50 -5.68 -14.43
C LEU A 124 33.54 -6.72 -13.29
N THR A 125 33.24 -7.98 -13.57
CA THR A 125 33.30 -9.09 -12.61
C THR A 125 34.74 -9.37 -12.17
N ILE A 126 35.72 -9.34 -13.08
CA ILE A 126 37.13 -9.52 -12.73
C ILE A 126 37.59 -8.39 -11.80
N VAL A 127 37.29 -7.13 -12.15
CA VAL A 127 37.60 -5.98 -11.29
C VAL A 127 36.91 -6.09 -9.93
N LYS A 128 35.65 -6.53 -9.92
CA LYS A 128 34.85 -6.73 -8.71
C LYS A 128 35.45 -7.79 -7.79
N ILE A 129 35.83 -8.94 -8.32
CA ILE A 129 36.45 -10.01 -7.53
C ILE A 129 37.78 -9.54 -6.95
N ILE A 130 38.62 -8.87 -7.73
CA ILE A 130 39.90 -8.33 -7.26
C ILE A 130 39.67 -7.32 -6.12
N ALA A 131 38.76 -6.35 -6.31
CA ALA A 131 38.48 -5.35 -5.29
C ALA A 131 37.87 -5.95 -4.01
N LEU A 132 36.94 -6.90 -4.15
CA LEU A 132 36.27 -7.57 -3.03
C LEU A 132 37.13 -8.61 -2.31
N LEU A 133 38.28 -8.98 -2.85
CA LEU A 133 39.24 -9.87 -2.18
C LEU A 133 40.44 -9.09 -1.64
N ALA A 134 41.01 -8.16 -2.41
CA ALA A 134 42.22 -7.45 -2.02
C ALA A 134 42.05 -6.66 -0.72
N ILE A 135 40.97 -5.89 -0.60
CA ILE A 135 40.73 -5.05 0.61
C ILE A 135 40.47 -5.93 1.83
N PRO A 136 39.52 -6.90 1.80
CA PRO A 136 39.27 -7.72 2.98
C PRO A 136 40.46 -8.60 3.37
N VAL A 137 41.17 -9.20 2.41
CA VAL A 137 42.33 -10.04 2.73
C VAL A 137 43.42 -9.20 3.38
N ALA A 138 43.67 -7.99 2.89
CA ALA A 138 44.60 -7.07 3.54
C ALA A 138 44.07 -6.60 4.92
N GLY A 139 42.76 -6.39 5.06
CA GLY A 139 42.14 -5.98 6.33
C GLY A 139 42.22 -7.05 7.43
N LEU A 140 42.31 -8.33 7.07
CA LEU A 140 42.50 -9.42 8.05
C LEU A 140 43.83 -9.32 8.81
N PHE A 141 44.85 -8.65 8.27
CA PHE A 141 46.12 -8.42 8.98
C PHE A 141 46.00 -7.38 10.10
N PHE A 142 44.93 -6.59 10.11
CA PHE A 142 44.62 -5.57 11.10
C PHE A 142 43.38 -5.97 11.94
N PHE A 143 43.07 -7.27 11.97
CA PHE A 143 41.90 -7.79 12.65
C PHE A 143 42.02 -7.63 14.17
N ASP A 144 41.00 -7.03 14.78
CA ASP A 144 40.80 -7.02 16.22
C ASP A 144 39.41 -7.60 16.57
N ARG A 145 39.39 -8.63 17.41
CA ARG A 145 38.16 -9.26 17.89
C ARG A 145 37.29 -8.30 18.70
N ASN A 146 37.89 -7.31 19.37
CA ASN A 146 37.17 -6.35 20.21
C ASN A 146 36.22 -5.44 19.41
N ASN A 147 36.39 -5.38 18.08
CA ASN A 147 35.52 -4.62 17.20
C ASN A 147 34.13 -5.27 17.00
N PHE A 148 33.96 -6.57 17.30
CA PHE A 148 32.68 -7.28 17.21
C PHE A 148 31.78 -6.99 18.41
N ILE A 149 31.25 -5.78 18.47
CA ILE A 149 30.34 -5.34 19.53
C ILE A 149 28.90 -5.66 19.12
N VAL A 150 28.15 -6.27 20.03
CA VAL A 150 26.71 -6.51 19.88
C VAL A 150 25.97 -5.34 20.53
N SER A 151 25.04 -4.72 19.83
CA SER A 151 24.28 -3.60 20.39
C SER A 151 23.34 -4.04 21.52
N GLU A 152 23.02 -3.13 22.43
CA GLU A 152 22.10 -3.39 23.55
C GLU A 152 20.71 -3.86 23.08
N GLU A 153 20.22 -3.32 21.96
CA GLU A 153 18.94 -3.78 21.39
C GLU A 153 19.01 -5.26 21.00
N ILE A 154 20.10 -5.68 20.37
CA ILE A 154 20.26 -7.06 19.89
C ILE A 154 20.56 -8.01 21.05
N SER A 155 21.26 -7.57 22.10
CA SER A 155 21.60 -8.40 23.25
C SER A 155 20.37 -8.82 24.08
N THR A 156 19.27 -8.07 24.01
CA THR A 156 17.99 -8.42 24.67
C THR A 156 17.17 -9.49 23.94
N LEU A 157 17.53 -9.84 22.70
CA LEU A 157 16.80 -10.78 21.88
C LEU A 157 17.30 -12.22 22.07
N THR A 158 16.41 -13.19 21.84
CA THR A 158 16.81 -14.59 21.80
C THR A 158 17.73 -14.87 20.61
N MET A 159 18.66 -15.82 20.74
CA MET A 159 19.57 -16.22 19.65
C MET A 159 18.84 -16.52 18.33
N SER A 160 17.69 -17.19 18.40
CA SER A 160 16.85 -17.47 17.21
C SER A 160 16.37 -16.19 16.53
N GLN A 161 15.92 -15.18 17.29
CA GLN A 161 15.50 -13.89 16.74
C GLN A 161 16.67 -13.09 16.15
N VAL A 162 17.84 -13.13 16.80
CA VAL A 162 19.08 -12.48 16.31
C VAL A 162 19.51 -13.09 14.98
N LEU A 163 19.58 -14.42 14.91
CA LEU A 163 19.93 -15.14 13.69
C LEU A 163 18.88 -14.92 12.60
N ALA A 164 17.58 -14.98 12.91
CA ALA A 164 16.53 -14.72 11.92
C ALA A 164 16.65 -13.32 11.30
N ARG A 165 16.85 -12.28 12.12
CA ARG A 165 17.00 -10.89 11.63
C ARG A 165 18.26 -10.68 10.79
N SER A 166 19.41 -11.18 11.25
CA SER A 166 20.68 -11.04 10.51
C SER A 166 20.76 -11.97 9.28
N THR A 167 20.13 -13.14 9.32
CA THR A 167 20.02 -14.04 8.15
C THR A 167 19.17 -13.39 7.06
N LEU A 168 18.08 -12.72 7.39
CA LEU A 168 17.29 -11.97 6.39
C LEU A 168 18.12 -10.90 5.66
N LEU A 169 18.97 -10.16 6.39
CA LEU A 169 19.86 -9.17 5.80
C LEU A 169 20.92 -9.81 4.89
N THR A 170 21.54 -10.89 5.33
CA THR A 170 22.58 -11.60 4.53
C THR A 170 21.99 -12.34 3.33
N LEU A 171 20.78 -12.90 3.43
CA LEU A 171 20.10 -13.59 2.33
C LEU A 171 19.78 -12.64 1.17
N TRP A 172 19.47 -11.37 1.48
CA TRP A 172 19.25 -10.33 0.46
C TRP A 172 20.44 -10.19 -0.50
N CYS A 173 21.67 -10.47 -0.06
CA CYS A 173 22.88 -10.37 -0.89
C CYS A 173 23.01 -11.47 -1.93
N PHE A 174 22.26 -12.56 -1.78
CA PHE A 174 22.23 -13.67 -2.74
C PHE A 174 21.07 -13.56 -3.72
N ILE A 175 20.18 -12.57 -3.55
CA ILE A 175 19.12 -12.27 -4.53
C ILE A 175 19.79 -11.84 -5.84
N GLY A 176 19.32 -12.39 -6.96
CA GLY A 176 19.87 -12.16 -8.28
C GLY A 176 20.63 -13.36 -8.84
N LEU A 177 20.89 -14.43 -8.06
CA LEU A 177 21.51 -15.65 -8.59
C LEU A 177 20.66 -16.28 -9.73
N GLU A 178 19.34 -16.12 -9.65
CA GLU A 178 18.40 -16.57 -10.65
C GLU A 178 18.47 -15.76 -11.97
N SER A 179 19.00 -14.53 -11.94
CA SER A 179 19.14 -13.67 -13.13
C SER A 179 20.06 -14.28 -14.19
N ALA A 180 21.04 -15.09 -13.77
CA ALA A 180 21.94 -15.81 -14.66
C ALA A 180 21.20 -16.81 -15.59
N THR A 181 19.98 -17.20 -15.23
CA THR A 181 19.14 -18.05 -16.07
C THR A 181 18.34 -17.28 -17.14
N ALA A 182 18.18 -15.97 -17.00
CA ALA A 182 17.41 -15.15 -17.95
C ALA A 182 17.95 -15.22 -19.39
N PRO A 183 19.26 -15.07 -19.65
CA PRO A 183 19.81 -15.13 -21.01
C PRO A 183 20.04 -16.55 -21.56
N ALA A 184 19.38 -17.60 -21.03
CA ALA A 184 19.73 -18.98 -21.39
C ALA A 184 19.74 -19.29 -22.89
N GLY A 185 18.84 -18.68 -23.68
CA GLY A 185 18.84 -18.86 -25.14
C GLY A 185 19.98 -18.18 -25.90
N SER A 186 20.81 -17.38 -25.21
CA SER A 186 21.99 -16.71 -25.77
C SER A 186 23.31 -17.25 -25.20
N VAL A 187 23.26 -18.31 -24.39
CA VAL A 187 24.44 -18.94 -23.77
C VAL A 187 24.83 -20.19 -24.54
N ASN A 188 26.13 -20.40 -24.74
CA ASN A 188 26.64 -21.64 -25.33
C ASN A 188 26.44 -22.82 -24.38
N ASN A 189 25.78 -23.87 -24.87
CA ASN A 189 25.45 -25.08 -24.11
C ASN A 189 24.78 -24.76 -22.74
N PRO A 190 23.63 -24.06 -22.75
CA PRO A 190 23.03 -23.47 -21.55
C PRO A 190 22.72 -24.51 -20.47
N ALA A 191 22.32 -25.72 -20.88
CA ALA A 191 22.01 -26.83 -19.98
C ALA A 191 23.21 -27.35 -19.17
N LYS A 192 24.45 -26.98 -19.52
CA LYS A 192 25.66 -27.31 -18.75
C LYS A 192 26.36 -26.07 -18.21
N THR A 193 26.43 -25.00 -19.00
CA THR A 193 27.18 -23.79 -18.66
C THR A 193 26.52 -23.01 -17.52
N ILE A 194 25.22 -22.76 -17.58
CA ILE A 194 24.49 -21.99 -16.56
C ILE A 194 24.46 -22.72 -15.21
N PRO A 195 24.16 -24.04 -15.15
CA PRO A 195 24.22 -24.80 -13.91
C PRO A 195 25.58 -24.70 -13.19
N ARG A 196 26.68 -24.85 -13.93
CA ARG A 196 28.03 -24.72 -13.38
C ARG A 196 28.31 -23.30 -12.90
N ALA A 197 27.95 -22.30 -13.71
CA ALA A 197 28.20 -20.90 -13.39
C ALA A 197 27.42 -20.44 -12.14
N ILE A 198 26.14 -20.81 -12.02
CA ILE A 198 25.30 -20.44 -10.87
C ILE A 198 25.82 -21.08 -9.58
N VAL A 199 26.14 -22.38 -9.61
CA VAL A 199 26.63 -23.08 -8.39
C VAL A 199 28.00 -22.57 -7.98
N LEU A 200 28.97 -22.55 -8.90
CA LEU A 200 30.34 -22.06 -8.60
C LEU A 200 30.31 -20.59 -8.19
N GLY A 201 29.56 -19.76 -8.92
CA GLY A 201 29.40 -18.34 -8.60
C GLY A 201 28.81 -18.12 -7.22
N THR A 202 27.76 -18.87 -6.85
CA THR A 202 27.13 -18.75 -5.53
C THR A 202 28.08 -19.17 -4.40
N VAL A 203 28.84 -20.26 -4.58
CA VAL A 203 29.87 -20.69 -3.61
C VAL A 203 30.96 -19.63 -3.47
N CYS A 204 31.50 -19.12 -4.58
CA CYS A 204 32.50 -18.06 -4.56
C CYS A 204 31.99 -16.81 -3.85
N VAL A 205 30.76 -16.36 -4.16
CA VAL A 205 30.15 -15.18 -3.55
C VAL A 205 29.92 -15.38 -2.05
N ALA A 206 29.48 -16.57 -1.62
CA ALA A 206 29.31 -16.87 -0.20
C ALA A 206 30.63 -16.74 0.59
N VAL A 207 31.72 -17.28 0.04
CA VAL A 207 33.05 -17.16 0.63
C VAL A 207 33.53 -15.72 0.66
N ILE A 208 33.39 -15.00 -0.47
CA ILE A 208 33.80 -13.59 -0.58
C ILE A 208 33.03 -12.74 0.44
N TYR A 209 31.71 -12.88 0.55
CA TYR A 209 30.91 -12.10 1.49
C TYR A 209 31.23 -12.41 2.95
N PHE A 210 31.47 -13.68 3.28
CA PHE A 210 31.91 -14.06 4.62
C PHE A 210 33.25 -13.40 4.98
N ILE A 211 34.26 -13.49 4.10
CA ILE A 211 35.58 -12.89 4.30
C ILE A 211 35.47 -11.35 4.39
N ASN A 212 34.64 -10.75 3.54
CA ASN A 212 34.38 -9.31 3.56
C ASN A 212 33.83 -8.85 4.90
N SER A 213 32.76 -9.48 5.40
CA SER A 213 32.18 -9.11 6.68
C SER A 213 33.13 -9.39 7.84
N LEU A 214 33.83 -10.53 7.84
CA LEU A 214 34.81 -10.86 8.87
C LEU A 214 35.92 -9.80 8.96
N SER A 215 36.47 -9.41 7.81
CA SER A 215 37.56 -8.45 7.74
C SER A 215 37.12 -7.03 8.13
N ILE A 216 36.07 -6.50 7.49
CA ILE A 216 35.65 -5.11 7.72
C ILE A 216 35.14 -4.91 9.15
N MET A 217 34.38 -5.86 9.69
CA MET A 217 33.91 -5.80 11.08
C MET A 217 35.00 -6.08 12.10
N GLY A 218 36.06 -6.80 11.70
CA GLY A 218 37.25 -6.98 12.53
C GLY A 218 38.19 -5.77 12.48
N LEU A 219 38.12 -4.94 11.45
CA LEU A 219 38.97 -3.77 11.27
C LEU A 219 38.39 -2.49 11.90
N ILE A 220 37.08 -2.29 11.79
CA ILE A 220 36.38 -1.08 12.22
C ILE A 220 35.50 -1.40 13.42
N ASN A 221 35.58 -0.58 14.47
CA ASN A 221 34.73 -0.71 15.65
C ASN A 221 33.23 -0.72 15.26
N GLY A 222 32.44 -1.64 15.84
CA GLY A 222 31.03 -1.81 15.50
C GLY A 222 30.17 -0.54 15.58
N ASN A 223 30.45 0.37 16.54
CA ASN A 223 29.71 1.62 16.66
C ASN A 223 30.05 2.62 15.54
N ASP A 224 31.33 2.70 15.16
CA ASP A 224 31.79 3.56 14.07
C ASP A 224 31.32 3.00 12.72
N LEU A 225 31.38 1.67 12.57
CA LEU A 225 30.93 0.96 11.38
C LEU A 225 29.43 1.15 11.14
N ALA A 226 28.61 1.14 12.20
CA ALA A 226 27.16 1.38 12.10
C ALA A 226 26.81 2.79 11.60
N ASN A 227 27.73 3.76 11.75
CA ASN A 227 27.55 5.15 11.31
C ASN A 227 28.33 5.48 10.02
N SER A 228 29.12 4.54 9.50
CA SER A 228 29.89 4.73 8.28
C SER A 228 28.98 4.86 7.05
N LYS A 229 29.29 5.82 6.17
CA LYS A 229 28.65 5.93 4.84
C LYS A 229 29.37 5.12 3.77
N ALA A 230 30.64 4.77 3.99
CA ALA A 230 31.50 4.12 3.01
C ALA A 230 32.52 3.21 3.71
N PRO A 231 32.10 2.04 4.23
CA PRO A 231 32.91 1.23 5.15
C PRO A 231 34.20 0.70 4.54
N TYR A 232 34.23 0.48 3.22
CA TYR A 232 35.44 0.08 2.51
C TYR A 232 36.45 1.22 2.33
N VAL A 233 35.94 2.45 2.21
CA VAL A 233 36.77 3.66 2.14
C VAL A 233 37.39 3.93 3.51
N ASP A 234 36.60 3.80 4.56
CA ASP A 234 37.05 3.95 5.94
C ASP A 234 38.06 2.86 6.33
N ALA A 235 37.83 1.62 5.90
CA ALA A 235 38.79 0.52 6.07
C ALA A 235 40.16 0.85 5.47
N VAL A 236 40.19 1.34 4.23
CA VAL A 236 41.48 1.67 3.57
C VAL A 236 42.16 2.88 4.19
N LYS A 237 41.43 3.86 4.73
CA LYS A 237 42.03 4.97 5.49
C LYS A 237 42.77 4.48 6.74
N ILE A 238 42.31 3.40 7.36
CA ILE A 238 42.98 2.77 8.51
C ILE A 238 44.21 1.97 8.06
N MET A 239 44.10 1.24 6.95
CA MET A 239 45.13 0.30 6.50
C MET A 239 46.30 0.95 5.75
N LEU A 240 46.05 1.98 4.94
CA LEU A 240 47.03 2.54 4.02
C LEU A 240 47.12 4.07 4.16
N PRO A 241 48.32 4.64 4.35
CA PRO A 241 48.51 6.08 4.36
C PRO A 241 48.30 6.68 2.96
N GLY A 242 47.74 7.89 2.91
CA GLY A 242 47.59 8.68 1.67
C GLY A 242 46.20 8.58 1.00
N ASN A 243 46.19 8.78 -0.32
CA ASN A 243 44.99 9.04 -1.11
C ASN A 243 44.34 7.79 -1.71
N TRP A 244 44.66 6.60 -1.19
CA TRP A 244 44.14 5.31 -1.67
C TRP A 244 42.61 5.19 -1.55
N HIS A 245 42.01 5.93 -0.61
CA HIS A 245 40.57 5.97 -0.40
C HIS A 245 39.79 6.46 -1.63
N PHE A 246 40.36 7.34 -2.47
CA PHE A 246 39.75 7.75 -3.74
C PHE A 246 39.69 6.61 -4.76
N ILE A 247 40.75 5.80 -4.85
CA ILE A 247 40.79 4.63 -5.75
C ILE A 247 39.73 3.62 -5.32
N ILE A 248 39.57 3.39 -4.01
CA ILE A 248 38.54 2.49 -3.49
C ILE A 248 37.13 3.01 -3.76
N SER A 249 36.90 4.32 -3.65
CA SER A 249 35.63 4.94 -4.05
C SER A 249 35.29 4.65 -5.52
N ILE A 250 36.26 4.77 -6.42
CA ILE A 250 36.09 4.45 -7.85
C ILE A 250 35.83 2.96 -8.04
N LEU A 251 36.56 2.08 -7.36
CA LEU A 251 36.34 0.63 -7.43
C LEU A 251 34.96 0.23 -6.90
N ALA A 252 34.50 0.82 -5.78
CA ALA A 252 33.18 0.57 -5.21
C ALA A 252 32.05 1.03 -6.15
N PHE A 253 32.26 2.16 -6.83
CA PHE A 253 31.39 2.62 -7.92
C PHE A 253 31.35 1.58 -9.05
N ILE A 254 32.50 1.16 -9.60
CA ILE A 254 32.59 0.16 -10.68
C ILE A 254 31.90 -1.16 -10.30
N VAL A 255 32.08 -1.62 -9.05
CA VAL A 255 31.43 -2.84 -8.53
C VAL A 255 29.91 -2.73 -8.58
N SER A 256 29.37 -1.56 -8.26
CA SER A 256 27.93 -1.33 -8.23
C SER A 256 27.36 -1.16 -9.65
N VAL A 257 28.13 -0.56 -10.56
CA VAL A 257 27.83 -0.47 -12.01
C VAL A 257 27.72 -1.86 -12.66
N SER A 258 28.55 -2.84 -12.24
CA SER A 258 28.46 -4.25 -12.68
C SER A 258 27.07 -4.84 -12.43
N ASN A 259 26.53 -4.66 -11.23
CA ASN A 259 25.23 -5.23 -10.88
C ASN A 259 24.10 -4.64 -11.75
N LEU A 260 24.18 -3.34 -12.07
CA LEU A 260 23.22 -2.69 -12.97
C LEU A 260 23.27 -3.29 -14.38
N ASN A 261 24.47 -3.51 -14.93
CA ASN A 261 24.62 -4.10 -16.26
C ASN A 261 24.00 -5.50 -16.34
N ALA A 262 24.25 -6.35 -15.34
CA ALA A 262 23.66 -7.69 -15.27
C ALA A 262 22.12 -7.69 -15.19
N TRP A 263 21.52 -6.80 -14.39
CA TRP A 263 20.06 -6.73 -14.27
C TRP A 263 19.38 -6.17 -15.51
N PHE A 264 19.94 -5.14 -16.16
CA PHE A 264 19.40 -4.64 -17.42
C PHE A 264 19.48 -5.68 -18.55
N LEU A 265 20.52 -6.51 -18.56
CA LEU A 265 20.62 -7.66 -19.45
C LEU A 265 19.49 -8.65 -19.17
N ALA A 266 19.25 -8.99 -17.90
CA ALA A 266 18.19 -9.91 -17.50
C ALA A 266 16.79 -9.36 -17.84
N ASP A 267 16.52 -8.07 -17.61
CA ASP A 267 15.23 -7.42 -17.90
C ASP A 267 14.83 -7.55 -19.37
N GLY A 268 15.79 -7.30 -20.27
CA GLY A 268 15.59 -7.48 -21.70
C GLY A 268 15.25 -8.93 -22.06
N GLN A 269 15.87 -9.92 -21.41
CA GLN A 269 15.64 -11.33 -21.68
C GLN A 269 14.34 -11.86 -21.05
N VAL A 270 13.97 -11.39 -19.87
CA VAL A 270 12.73 -11.77 -19.18
C VAL A 270 11.52 -11.31 -19.99
N THR A 271 11.50 -10.04 -20.39
CA THR A 271 10.42 -9.48 -21.22
C THR A 271 10.35 -10.15 -22.59
N LEU A 272 11.50 -10.45 -23.20
CA LEU A 272 11.57 -11.22 -24.44
C LEU A 272 10.99 -12.63 -24.27
N GLY A 273 11.34 -13.35 -23.19
CA GLY A 273 10.83 -14.70 -22.91
C GLY A 273 9.31 -14.69 -22.71
N LEU A 274 8.80 -13.75 -21.90
CA LEU A 274 7.36 -13.58 -21.69
C LEU A 274 6.62 -13.28 -23.01
N ALA A 275 7.21 -12.47 -23.88
CA ALA A 275 6.61 -12.13 -25.17
C ALA A 275 6.64 -13.30 -26.17
N LYS A 276 7.71 -14.10 -26.19
CA LYS A 276 7.78 -15.36 -26.96
C LYS A 276 6.69 -16.34 -26.53
N ASP A 277 6.38 -16.35 -25.23
CA ASP A 277 5.33 -17.16 -24.64
C ASP A 277 3.93 -16.58 -24.79
N LYS A 278 3.77 -15.48 -25.54
CA LYS A 278 2.51 -14.75 -25.75
C LYS A 278 1.88 -14.24 -24.45
N LEU A 279 2.68 -14.04 -23.40
CA LEU A 279 2.27 -13.49 -22.10
C LEU A 279 2.49 -11.98 -22.00
N MET A 280 3.26 -11.40 -22.90
CA MET A 280 3.41 -9.96 -23.09
C MET A 280 3.13 -9.58 -24.55
N PRO A 281 2.84 -8.29 -24.83
CA PRO A 281 2.66 -7.80 -26.19
C PRO A 281 3.81 -8.22 -27.12
N GLN A 282 3.47 -8.64 -28.34
CA GLN A 282 4.45 -9.21 -29.27
C GLN A 282 5.57 -8.24 -29.65
N PHE A 283 5.40 -6.93 -29.51
CA PHE A 283 6.46 -5.97 -29.83
C PHE A 283 7.72 -6.15 -28.96
N PHE A 284 7.62 -6.74 -27.76
CA PHE A 284 8.79 -7.10 -26.94
C PHE A 284 9.66 -8.20 -27.55
N THR A 285 9.18 -8.93 -28.57
CA THR A 285 10.00 -9.88 -29.32
C THR A 285 10.93 -9.22 -30.33
N LYS A 286 10.71 -7.93 -30.64
CA LYS A 286 11.53 -7.19 -31.61
C LYS A 286 12.96 -7.04 -31.09
N ARG A 287 13.91 -7.26 -32.00
CA ARG A 287 15.35 -7.12 -31.75
C ARG A 287 15.91 -5.99 -32.60
N ASN A 288 16.94 -5.33 -32.10
CA ASN A 288 17.65 -4.30 -32.87
C ASN A 288 18.75 -4.93 -33.75
N LYS A 289 19.52 -4.08 -34.45
CA LYS A 289 20.63 -4.52 -35.34
C LYS A 289 21.75 -5.31 -34.66
N TYR A 290 21.82 -5.29 -33.32
CA TYR A 290 22.80 -6.01 -32.52
C TYR A 290 22.17 -7.23 -31.80
N ASP A 291 21.01 -7.67 -32.26
CA ASP A 291 20.25 -8.79 -31.68
C ASP A 291 19.81 -8.56 -30.22
N ALA A 292 19.77 -7.30 -29.77
CA ALA A 292 19.34 -6.95 -28.41
C ALA A 292 17.81 -6.81 -28.33
N PRO A 293 17.15 -7.31 -27.25
CA PRO A 293 15.73 -7.09 -27.00
C PRO A 293 15.48 -5.64 -26.51
N PHE A 294 15.52 -4.70 -27.45
CA PHE A 294 15.59 -3.28 -27.14
C PHE A 294 14.33 -2.72 -26.47
N CYS A 295 13.14 -3.24 -26.79
CA CYS A 295 11.90 -2.76 -26.18
C CYS A 295 11.87 -3.00 -24.67
N GLY A 296 12.29 -4.19 -24.23
CA GLY A 296 12.39 -4.53 -22.81
C GLY A 296 13.40 -3.66 -22.09
N ILE A 297 14.58 -3.46 -22.68
CA ILE A 297 15.65 -2.63 -22.14
C ILE A 297 15.18 -1.18 -21.99
N ILE A 298 14.65 -0.56 -23.06
CA ILE A 298 14.21 0.85 -23.04
C ILE A 298 13.09 1.06 -22.02
N LEU A 299 12.11 0.17 -21.96
CA LEU A 299 10.99 0.33 -21.02
C LEU A 299 11.44 0.16 -19.57
N SER A 300 12.40 -0.75 -19.31
CA SER A 300 13.02 -0.87 -17.99
C SER A 300 13.81 0.38 -17.63
N THR A 301 14.54 0.95 -18.59
CA THR A 301 15.22 2.25 -18.41
C THR A 301 14.23 3.35 -18.06
N LEU A 302 13.12 3.46 -18.80
CA LEU A 302 12.08 4.46 -18.51
C LEU A 302 11.47 4.26 -17.12
N GLY A 303 11.19 3.01 -16.73
CA GLY A 303 10.70 2.68 -15.39
C GLY A 303 11.67 3.12 -14.28
N VAL A 304 12.96 2.81 -14.44
CA VAL A 304 14.01 3.23 -13.50
C VAL A 304 14.18 4.74 -13.48
N LEU A 305 14.16 5.43 -14.63
CA LEU A 305 14.26 6.89 -14.70
C LEU A 305 13.09 7.58 -14.00
N VAL A 306 11.86 7.09 -14.18
CA VAL A 306 10.68 7.57 -13.47
C VAL A 306 10.88 7.39 -11.96
N LEU A 307 11.32 6.20 -11.52
CA LEU A 307 11.57 5.96 -10.10
C LEU A 307 12.68 6.86 -9.56
N LEU A 308 13.78 7.11 -10.30
CA LEU A 308 14.86 8.03 -9.89
C LEU A 308 14.37 9.46 -9.70
N ILE A 309 13.58 9.97 -10.66
CA ILE A 309 12.98 11.30 -10.59
C ILE A 309 12.04 11.38 -9.39
N LEU A 310 11.20 10.36 -9.19
CA LEU A 310 10.32 10.30 -8.04
C LEU A 310 11.13 10.27 -6.74
N THR A 311 12.19 9.46 -6.64
CA THR A 311 13.03 9.37 -5.43
C THR A 311 13.82 10.63 -5.11
N SER A 312 14.12 11.47 -6.10
CA SER A 312 14.75 12.77 -5.85
C SER A 312 13.86 13.71 -5.02
N SER A 313 12.55 13.45 -4.99
CA SER A 313 11.68 14.02 -3.95
C SER A 313 12.02 13.39 -2.61
N LYS A 314 12.50 14.21 -1.65
CA LYS A 314 12.86 13.78 -0.28
C LYS A 314 11.78 12.94 0.42
N ASN A 315 10.52 13.07 0.01
CA ASN A 315 9.39 12.30 0.53
C ASN A 315 9.26 10.90 -0.07
N PHE A 316 9.66 10.69 -1.33
CA PHE A 316 9.49 9.42 -2.04
C PHE A 316 10.71 8.50 -1.92
N ALA A 317 11.95 9.03 -1.87
CA ALA A 317 13.11 8.21 -1.50
C ALA A 317 12.91 7.50 -0.16
N LYS A 318 12.37 8.23 0.82
CA LYS A 318 11.98 7.66 2.11
C LYS A 318 10.88 6.61 1.97
N GLN A 319 9.95 6.77 1.02
CA GLN A 319 8.90 5.78 0.74
C GLN A 319 9.43 4.53 0.01
N ILE A 320 10.41 4.63 -0.90
CA ILE A 320 11.04 3.45 -1.51
C ILE A 320 11.90 2.71 -0.49
N GLU A 321 12.65 3.42 0.36
CA GLU A 321 13.37 2.82 1.49
C GLU A 321 12.40 2.09 2.44
N ILE A 322 11.19 2.64 2.62
CA ILE A 322 10.08 2.00 3.34
C ILE A 322 9.51 0.77 2.61
N ILE A 323 9.40 0.78 1.27
CA ILE A 323 8.90 -0.35 0.46
C ILE A 323 9.91 -1.50 0.40
N VAL A 324 11.21 -1.19 0.44
CA VAL A 324 12.30 -2.17 0.53
C VAL A 324 12.50 -2.65 1.98
N SER A 325 12.02 -1.88 2.97
CA SER A 325 11.93 -2.34 4.35
C SER A 325 10.67 -3.19 4.56
N ASN A 326 10.78 -4.30 5.31
CA ASN A 326 9.67 -5.21 5.60
C ASN A 326 8.52 -4.60 6.46
N LYS A 327 8.40 -3.26 6.59
CA LYS A 327 7.38 -2.58 7.39
C LYS A 327 6.87 -1.27 6.77
N ILE A 328 5.55 -1.10 6.78
CA ILE A 328 4.82 0.08 6.26
C ILE A 328 5.16 1.32 7.10
N GLY A 329 5.52 2.44 6.46
CA GLY A 329 5.87 3.69 7.14
C GLY A 329 4.73 4.71 7.23
N PHE A 330 4.99 5.85 7.88
CA PHE A 330 4.00 6.90 8.17
C PHE A 330 3.21 7.36 6.95
N TRP A 331 3.87 7.70 5.85
CA TRP A 331 3.19 8.24 4.67
C TRP A 331 2.23 7.25 4.02
N ALA A 332 2.55 5.96 4.07
CA ALA A 332 1.67 4.92 3.53
C ALA A 332 0.42 4.76 4.41
N ILE A 333 0.55 4.80 5.74
CA ILE A 333 -0.61 4.79 6.64
C ILE A 333 -1.42 6.09 6.53
N PHE A 334 -0.75 7.25 6.41
CA PHE A 334 -1.42 8.53 6.20
C PHE A 334 -2.24 8.53 4.89
N ALA A 335 -1.66 8.05 3.79
CA ALA A 335 -2.36 7.89 2.53
C ALA A 335 -3.54 6.91 2.65
N LEU A 336 -3.36 5.80 3.38
CA LEU A 336 -4.43 4.84 3.66
C LEU A 336 -5.59 5.52 4.40
N VAL A 337 -5.32 6.26 5.48
CA VAL A 337 -6.33 7.02 6.26
C VAL A 337 -7.11 8.00 5.39
N ILE A 338 -6.44 8.74 4.51
CA ILE A 338 -7.10 9.67 3.60
C ILE A 338 -7.95 8.91 2.57
N SER A 339 -7.37 7.88 1.94
CA SER A 339 -8.05 7.11 0.90
C SER A 339 -9.27 6.34 1.41
N SER A 340 -9.24 5.87 2.65
CA SER A 340 -10.34 5.09 3.23
C SER A 340 -11.56 5.96 3.58
N GLN A 341 -11.33 7.23 3.91
CA GLN A 341 -12.40 8.20 4.23
C GLN A 341 -12.89 8.97 2.99
N ILE A 342 -12.01 9.25 2.02
CA ILE A 342 -12.37 9.91 0.76
C ILE A 342 -12.92 8.87 -0.22
N GLY A 343 -14.22 8.59 -0.09
CA GLY A 343 -14.99 7.69 -0.94
C GLY A 343 -16.02 8.40 -1.82
N SER A 344 -17.20 7.80 -1.99
CA SER A 344 -18.33 8.42 -2.70
C SER A 344 -18.91 9.65 -2.00
N GLY A 345 -18.66 9.80 -0.69
CA GLY A 345 -19.20 10.90 0.11
C GLY A 345 -18.90 12.27 -0.48
N ILE A 346 -17.70 12.48 -0.99
CA ILE A 346 -17.29 13.81 -1.50
C ILE A 346 -18.11 14.24 -2.73
N PHE A 347 -18.60 13.26 -3.49
CA PHE A 347 -19.38 13.44 -4.70
C PHE A 347 -20.89 13.57 -4.46
N MET A 348 -21.40 13.09 -3.33
CA MET A 348 -22.86 13.03 -3.06
C MET A 348 -23.31 13.89 -1.88
N LEU A 349 -22.44 14.15 -0.90
CA LEU A 349 -22.82 14.87 0.32
C LEU A 349 -23.35 16.29 0.04
N PRO A 350 -22.86 17.05 -0.97
CA PRO A 350 -23.49 18.32 -1.32
C PRO A 350 -24.99 18.19 -1.68
N ILE A 351 -25.40 17.09 -2.32
CA ILE A 351 -26.82 16.83 -2.65
C ILE A 351 -27.63 16.61 -1.38
N SER A 352 -27.18 15.70 -0.51
CA SER A 352 -27.88 15.38 0.75
C SER A 352 -27.89 16.55 1.74
N LEU A 353 -26.91 17.46 1.66
CA LEU A 353 -26.78 18.63 2.53
C LEU A 353 -27.44 19.89 1.97
N ALA A 354 -27.78 19.93 0.68
CA ALA A 354 -28.44 21.06 0.05
C ALA A 354 -29.68 21.57 0.80
N PRO A 355 -30.60 20.71 1.31
CA PRO A 355 -31.78 21.17 2.05
C PRO A 355 -31.47 21.90 3.37
N TYR A 356 -30.27 21.70 3.92
CA TYR A 356 -29.85 22.29 5.20
C TYR A 356 -29.17 23.66 5.02
N GLY A 357 -28.86 24.06 3.78
CA GLY A 357 -28.20 25.33 3.48
C GLY A 357 -26.92 25.52 4.31
N ALA A 358 -26.73 26.72 4.86
CA ALA A 358 -25.53 27.08 5.62
C ALA A 358 -25.33 26.27 6.93
N TYR A 359 -26.38 25.67 7.49
CA TYR A 359 -26.25 24.81 8.68
C TYR A 359 -25.35 23.59 8.43
N SER A 360 -25.31 23.11 7.18
CA SER A 360 -24.42 22.01 6.78
C SER A 360 -22.94 22.30 7.03
N LEU A 361 -22.50 23.55 6.89
CA LEU A 361 -21.12 23.97 7.12
C LEU A 361 -20.76 23.90 8.61
N ILE A 362 -21.69 24.29 9.49
CA ILE A 362 -21.53 24.16 10.94
C ILE A 362 -21.46 22.67 11.31
N SER A 363 -22.31 21.85 10.70
CA SER A 363 -22.30 20.39 10.90
C SER A 363 -21.02 19.72 10.42
N TRP A 364 -20.36 20.22 9.36
CA TRP A 364 -19.01 19.77 8.99
C TRP A 364 -17.98 20.06 10.07
N VAL A 365 -18.05 21.21 10.74
CA VAL A 365 -17.17 21.53 11.87
C VAL A 365 -17.45 20.62 13.05
N ILE A 366 -18.73 20.44 13.42
CA ILE A 366 -19.15 19.58 14.54
C ILE A 366 -18.74 18.12 14.30
N SER A 367 -19.08 17.56 13.13
CA SER A 367 -18.70 16.19 12.75
C SER A 367 -17.19 16.03 12.60
N GLY A 368 -16.47 17.04 12.09
CA GLY A 368 -15.01 17.02 12.01
C GLY A 368 -14.36 16.95 13.40
N LEU A 369 -14.82 17.77 14.35
CA LEU A 369 -14.35 17.69 15.74
C LEU A 369 -14.69 16.35 16.40
N GLY A 370 -15.91 15.83 16.16
CA GLY A 370 -16.33 14.51 16.61
C GLY A 370 -15.46 13.39 16.03
N ALA A 371 -15.21 13.41 14.72
CA ALA A 371 -14.35 12.47 14.03
C ALA A 371 -12.90 12.54 14.51
N ILE A 372 -12.35 13.74 14.76
CA ILE A 372 -11.00 13.90 15.35
C ILE A 372 -10.95 13.30 16.75
N SER A 373 -12.00 13.47 17.57
CA SER A 373 -12.07 12.87 18.90
C SER A 373 -12.09 11.32 18.83
N LEU A 374 -12.82 10.75 17.88
CA LEU A 374 -12.83 9.31 17.60
C LEU A 374 -11.47 8.82 17.06
N ALA A 375 -10.86 9.59 16.15
CA ALA A 375 -9.53 9.33 15.61
C ALA A 375 -8.48 9.29 16.73
N LEU A 376 -8.57 10.18 17.73
CA LEU A 376 -7.75 10.16 18.92
C LEU A 376 -7.98 8.92 19.79
N VAL A 377 -9.24 8.49 19.96
CA VAL A 377 -9.58 7.23 20.65
C VAL A 377 -8.93 6.03 19.94
N PHE A 378 -9.09 5.90 18.63
CA PHE A 378 -8.46 4.83 17.84
C PHE A 378 -6.94 4.90 17.86
N ALA A 379 -6.37 6.10 17.77
CA ALA A 379 -4.94 6.34 17.87
C ALA A 379 -4.39 5.84 19.22
N LEU A 380 -5.04 6.19 20.33
CA LEU A 380 -4.59 5.79 21.67
C LEU A 380 -4.83 4.30 21.95
N LEU A 381 -5.93 3.72 21.46
CA LEU A 381 -6.18 2.29 21.53
C LEU A 381 -5.14 1.49 20.73
N CYS A 382 -4.84 1.90 19.49
CA CYS A 382 -3.83 1.26 18.66
C CYS A 382 -2.42 1.39 19.26
N ALA A 383 -2.11 2.55 19.87
CA ALA A 383 -0.85 2.72 20.60
C ALA A 383 -0.70 1.75 21.77
N LYS A 384 -1.81 1.38 22.42
CA LYS A 384 -1.82 0.48 23.57
C LYS A 384 -1.91 -1.00 23.16
N PHE A 385 -2.69 -1.30 22.13
CA PHE A 385 -2.93 -2.64 21.60
C PHE A 385 -2.61 -2.66 20.10
N PRO A 386 -1.32 -2.68 19.69
CA PRO A 386 -0.90 -2.62 18.29
C PRO A 386 -1.03 -3.98 17.59
N GLU A 387 -2.19 -4.61 17.74
CA GLU A 387 -2.54 -5.92 17.17
C GLU A 387 -3.26 -5.75 15.83
N THR A 388 -3.11 -6.73 14.95
CA THR A 388 -3.73 -6.73 13.61
C THR A 388 -5.17 -7.21 13.72
N GLY A 389 -6.14 -6.42 13.23
CA GLY A 389 -7.55 -6.85 13.13
C GLY A 389 -8.60 -5.75 13.32
N GLY A 390 -8.24 -4.57 13.84
CA GLY A 390 -9.15 -3.41 13.85
C GLY A 390 -10.10 -3.35 15.06
N PRO A 391 -11.30 -2.75 14.93
CA PRO A 391 -12.17 -2.38 16.06
C PRO A 391 -12.54 -3.51 17.03
N HIS A 392 -12.76 -4.73 16.53
CA HIS A 392 -13.20 -5.85 17.37
C HIS A 392 -12.14 -6.27 18.39
N ILE A 393 -10.85 -6.05 18.10
CA ILE A 393 -9.74 -6.37 19.01
C ILE A 393 -9.77 -5.48 20.25
N TYR A 394 -9.98 -4.17 20.07
CA TYR A 394 -10.04 -3.24 21.20
C TYR A 394 -11.20 -3.57 22.14
N VAL A 395 -12.34 -3.93 21.55
CA VAL A 395 -13.52 -4.34 22.32
C VAL A 395 -13.31 -5.70 22.97
N LYS A 396 -12.59 -6.63 22.32
CA LYS A 396 -12.19 -7.93 22.90
C LYS A 396 -11.37 -7.75 24.18
N HIS A 397 -10.37 -6.87 24.15
CA HIS A 397 -9.53 -6.57 25.33
C HIS A 397 -10.30 -5.93 26.48
N ALA A 398 -11.31 -5.10 26.18
CA ALA A 398 -12.06 -4.39 27.22
C ALA A 398 -13.27 -5.17 27.76
N PHE A 399 -14.04 -5.84 26.90
CA PHE A 399 -15.34 -6.44 27.21
C PHE A 399 -15.42 -7.95 26.91
N GLY A 400 -14.37 -8.53 26.34
CA GLY A 400 -14.29 -9.96 26.06
C GLY A 400 -14.82 -10.37 24.69
N PRO A 401 -14.72 -11.67 24.35
CA PRO A 401 -14.98 -12.18 23.01
C PRO A 401 -16.43 -12.00 22.50
N ALA A 402 -17.42 -12.05 23.38
CA ALA A 402 -18.83 -11.88 23.00
C ALA A 402 -19.11 -10.47 22.46
N ALA A 403 -18.59 -9.44 23.13
CA ALA A 403 -18.71 -8.06 22.65
C ALA A 403 -17.92 -7.85 21.34
N ALA A 404 -16.76 -8.49 21.22
CA ALA A 404 -15.96 -8.47 19.99
C ALA A 404 -16.70 -9.13 18.81
N PHE A 405 -17.45 -10.21 19.05
CA PHE A 405 -18.30 -10.84 18.04
C PHE A 405 -19.32 -9.84 17.48
N PHE A 406 -20.11 -9.18 18.34
CA PHE A 406 -21.14 -8.25 17.88
C PHE A 406 -20.54 -7.04 17.18
N VAL A 407 -19.42 -6.51 17.66
CA VAL A 407 -18.73 -5.40 16.99
C VAL A 407 -18.20 -5.82 15.62
N GLY A 408 -17.56 -6.99 15.52
CA GLY A 408 -17.10 -7.53 14.25
C GLY A 408 -18.23 -7.85 13.27
N TRP A 409 -19.32 -8.45 13.77
CA TRP A 409 -20.53 -8.74 13.00
C TRP A 409 -21.16 -7.48 12.43
N THR A 410 -21.41 -6.50 13.30
CA THR A 410 -21.98 -5.21 12.92
C THR A 410 -21.07 -4.53 11.91
N TYR A 411 -19.75 -4.49 12.14
CA TYR A 411 -18.79 -3.91 11.20
C TYR A 411 -18.83 -4.60 9.82
N TRP A 412 -18.87 -5.93 9.78
CA TRP A 412 -18.99 -6.68 8.53
C TRP A 412 -20.29 -6.39 7.80
N VAL A 413 -21.43 -6.44 8.51
CA VAL A 413 -22.75 -6.18 7.94
C VAL A 413 -22.83 -4.79 7.33
N ILE A 414 -22.40 -3.78 8.08
CA ILE A 414 -22.48 -2.40 7.61
C ILE A 414 -21.54 -2.17 6.43
N SER A 415 -20.37 -2.82 6.39
CA SER A 415 -19.44 -2.65 5.27
C SER A 415 -20.09 -2.92 3.91
N TRP A 416 -20.92 -3.98 3.81
CA TRP A 416 -21.63 -4.28 2.56
C TRP A 416 -22.95 -3.52 2.39
N VAL A 417 -23.57 -3.05 3.48
CA VAL A 417 -24.70 -2.10 3.44
C VAL A 417 -24.23 -0.78 2.84
N SER A 418 -23.12 -0.23 3.32
CA SER A 418 -22.52 1.03 2.86
C SER A 418 -22.00 0.97 1.43
N THR A 419 -21.56 -0.22 0.99
CA THR A 419 -21.16 -0.44 -0.42
C THR A 419 -22.31 -0.09 -1.38
N THR A 420 -23.58 -0.33 -0.98
CA THR A 420 -24.78 0.03 -1.75
C THR A 420 -24.79 1.50 -2.15
N ALA A 421 -24.48 2.42 -1.23
CA ALA A 421 -24.47 3.86 -1.52
C ALA A 421 -23.40 4.22 -2.57
N VAL A 422 -22.22 3.59 -2.50
CA VAL A 422 -21.14 3.85 -3.46
C VAL A 422 -21.54 3.40 -4.88
N ILE A 423 -22.31 2.30 -5.00
CA ILE A 423 -22.81 1.79 -6.29
C ILE A 423 -23.81 2.77 -6.90
N VAL A 424 -24.82 3.17 -6.10
CA VAL A 424 -25.86 4.11 -6.51
C VAL A 424 -25.25 5.43 -6.98
N VAL A 425 -24.26 5.97 -6.24
CA VAL A 425 -23.54 7.19 -6.65
C VAL A 425 -22.77 6.98 -7.93
N GLY A 426 -22.00 5.89 -8.05
CA GLY A 426 -21.24 5.60 -9.25
C GLY A 426 -22.13 5.61 -10.49
N VAL A 427 -23.21 4.84 -10.47
CA VAL A 427 -24.17 4.78 -11.58
C VAL A 427 -24.87 6.13 -11.79
N GLY A 428 -25.20 6.85 -10.71
CA GLY A 428 -25.75 8.21 -10.78
C GLY A 428 -24.87 9.19 -11.57
N TYR A 429 -23.54 9.06 -11.48
CA TYR A 429 -22.62 9.87 -12.29
C TYR A 429 -22.63 9.56 -13.78
N LEU A 430 -23.18 8.43 -14.22
CA LEU A 430 -23.38 8.10 -15.64
C LEU A 430 -24.67 8.69 -16.23
N THR A 431 -25.55 9.27 -15.40
CA THR A 431 -26.80 9.90 -15.84
C THR A 431 -26.65 10.84 -17.04
N PRO A 432 -25.61 11.69 -17.15
CA PRO A 432 -25.43 12.60 -18.29
C PRO A 432 -25.31 11.91 -19.67
N PHE A 433 -25.05 10.60 -19.71
CA PHE A 433 -24.99 9.82 -20.96
C PHE A 433 -26.33 9.24 -21.40
N PHE A 434 -27.36 9.35 -20.56
CA PHE A 434 -28.70 8.85 -20.85
C PHE A 434 -29.64 10.01 -21.18
N HIS A 435 -30.47 9.83 -22.22
CA HIS A 435 -31.42 10.85 -22.67
C HIS A 435 -32.70 10.87 -21.80
N GLU A 436 -33.06 9.71 -21.22
CA GLU A 436 -34.19 9.57 -20.30
C GLU A 436 -33.73 8.86 -19.01
N ASP A 437 -34.21 9.35 -17.87
CA ASP A 437 -33.89 8.82 -16.55
C ASP A 437 -34.81 7.63 -16.21
N ILE A 438 -34.40 6.44 -16.64
CA ILE A 438 -35.18 5.21 -16.46
C ILE A 438 -34.66 4.45 -15.23
N GLN A 439 -35.48 4.39 -14.17
CA GLN A 439 -35.13 3.71 -12.90
C GLN A 439 -34.64 2.27 -13.09
N ASN A 440 -35.28 1.51 -13.99
CA ASN A 440 -34.90 0.11 -14.28
C ASN A 440 -33.51 0.00 -14.91
N VAL A 441 -33.08 1.00 -15.69
CA VAL A 441 -31.74 1.04 -16.29
C VAL A 441 -30.69 1.27 -15.21
N HIS A 442 -30.95 2.17 -14.26
CA HIS A 442 -30.05 2.40 -13.13
C HIS A 442 -29.87 1.14 -12.29
N LEU A 443 -30.96 0.51 -11.86
CA LEU A 443 -30.88 -0.72 -11.06
C LEU A 443 -30.13 -1.84 -11.82
N PHE A 444 -30.36 -1.97 -13.12
CA PHE A 444 -29.61 -2.91 -13.95
C PHE A 444 -28.11 -2.61 -13.97
N LEU A 445 -27.72 -1.35 -14.17
CA LEU A 445 -26.31 -0.92 -14.17
C LEU A 445 -25.66 -1.09 -12.79
N GLU A 446 -26.39 -0.84 -11.71
CA GLU A 446 -25.93 -1.04 -10.33
C GLU A 446 -25.62 -2.51 -10.07
N MET A 447 -26.53 -3.40 -10.45
CA MET A 447 -26.37 -4.85 -10.34
C MET A 447 -25.24 -5.38 -11.23
N LEU A 448 -25.13 -4.86 -12.46
CA LEU A 448 -24.05 -5.19 -13.38
C LEU A 448 -22.69 -4.77 -12.82
N LEU A 449 -22.60 -3.54 -12.30
CA LEU A 449 -21.39 -2.99 -11.71
C LEU A 449 -20.95 -3.82 -10.50
N LEU A 450 -21.88 -4.12 -9.58
CA LEU A 450 -21.61 -5.00 -8.43
C LEU A 450 -21.06 -6.35 -8.90
N THR A 451 -21.71 -6.98 -9.87
CA THR A 451 -21.30 -8.28 -10.41
C THR A 451 -19.88 -8.24 -10.97
N ILE A 452 -19.55 -7.22 -11.77
CA ILE A 452 -18.21 -7.04 -12.33
C ILE A 452 -17.17 -6.89 -11.22
N ILE A 453 -17.46 -6.10 -10.19
CA ILE A 453 -16.55 -5.87 -9.07
C ILE A 453 -16.37 -7.13 -8.21
N THR A 454 -17.45 -7.86 -7.93
CA THR A 454 -17.40 -9.14 -7.22
C THR A 454 -16.55 -10.17 -7.98
N LEU A 455 -16.75 -10.31 -9.29
CA LEU A 455 -15.96 -11.20 -10.13
C LEU A 455 -14.47 -10.81 -10.19
N THR A 456 -14.19 -9.50 -10.18
CA THR A 456 -12.82 -8.97 -10.13
C THR A 456 -12.16 -9.33 -8.79
N ASN A 457 -12.88 -9.18 -7.69
CA ASN A 457 -12.39 -9.49 -6.35
C ASN A 457 -12.17 -11.00 -6.11
N PHE A 458 -12.87 -11.87 -6.86
CA PHE A 458 -12.54 -13.30 -6.88
C PHE A 458 -11.20 -13.64 -7.55
N ARG A 459 -10.59 -12.74 -8.31
CA ARG A 459 -9.27 -12.95 -8.95
C ARG A 459 -8.08 -12.62 -8.04
N GLY A 460 -8.32 -12.28 -6.78
CA GLY A 460 -7.28 -12.13 -5.75
C GLY A 460 -6.96 -10.69 -5.36
N VAL A 461 -6.49 -10.53 -4.12
CA VAL A 461 -6.22 -9.26 -3.41
C VAL A 461 -5.20 -8.38 -4.16
N ALA A 462 -4.22 -8.99 -4.82
CA ALA A 462 -3.14 -8.27 -5.52
C ALA A 462 -3.62 -7.49 -6.76
N THR A 463 -4.62 -7.98 -7.47
CA THR A 463 -5.18 -7.31 -8.65
C THR A 463 -6.07 -6.14 -8.23
N ALA A 464 -6.90 -6.35 -7.22
CA ALA A 464 -7.77 -5.32 -6.64
C ALA A 464 -6.95 -4.16 -6.03
N GLY A 465 -5.85 -4.45 -5.33
CA GLY A 465 -4.99 -3.41 -4.73
C GLY A 465 -4.26 -2.52 -5.75
N ARG A 466 -3.82 -3.07 -6.89
CA ARG A 466 -3.15 -2.30 -7.96
C ARG A 466 -4.08 -1.28 -8.62
N VAL A 467 -5.34 -1.66 -8.84
CA VAL A 467 -6.35 -0.77 -9.41
C VAL A 467 -6.65 0.38 -8.45
N GLU A 468 -6.79 0.11 -7.15
CA GLU A 468 -7.12 1.15 -6.17
C GLU A 468 -5.99 2.18 -5.97
N PHE A 469 -4.74 1.74 -5.97
CA PHE A 469 -3.60 2.64 -5.82
C PHE A 469 -3.50 3.66 -6.96
N LEU A 470 -3.64 3.20 -8.21
CA LEU A 470 -3.63 4.07 -9.39
C LEU A 470 -4.78 5.08 -9.36
N LEU A 471 -5.97 4.64 -8.95
CA LEU A 471 -7.15 5.49 -8.85
C LEU A 471 -7.04 6.52 -7.73
N THR A 472 -6.44 6.17 -6.60
CA THR A 472 -6.24 7.07 -5.45
C THR A 472 -5.38 8.28 -5.77
N VAL A 473 -4.30 8.12 -6.55
CA VAL A 473 -3.42 9.24 -6.94
C VAL A 473 -4.18 10.25 -7.82
N ILE A 474 -5.00 9.76 -8.75
CA ILE A 474 -5.79 10.61 -9.66
C ILE A 474 -6.94 11.30 -8.89
N LYS A 475 -7.57 10.60 -7.92
CA LYS A 475 -8.64 11.13 -7.04
C LYS A 475 -8.23 12.44 -6.39
N ILE A 476 -7.08 12.48 -5.72
CA ILE A 476 -6.65 13.65 -4.92
C ILE A 476 -6.50 14.91 -5.77
N SER A 477 -5.97 14.80 -7.00
CA SER A 477 -5.81 15.94 -7.91
C SER A 477 -7.14 16.58 -8.32
N VAL A 478 -8.13 15.78 -8.69
CA VAL A 478 -9.44 16.29 -9.15
C VAL A 478 -10.25 16.91 -8.00
N LEU A 479 -10.13 16.33 -6.81
CA LEU A 479 -10.85 16.74 -5.60
C LEU A 479 -10.37 18.08 -5.00
N LEU A 480 -9.19 18.54 -5.37
CA LEU A 480 -8.71 19.87 -4.95
C LEU A 480 -8.96 20.92 -6.03
N VAL A 481 -8.72 20.58 -7.30
CA VAL A 481 -8.81 21.56 -8.41
C VAL A 481 -10.24 22.04 -8.63
N ILE A 482 -11.22 21.15 -8.68
CA ILE A 482 -12.61 21.54 -9.01
C ILE A 482 -13.22 22.41 -7.90
N PRO A 483 -13.18 22.03 -6.60
CA PRO A 483 -13.74 22.88 -5.55
C PRO A 483 -13.03 24.22 -5.42
N ILE A 484 -11.70 24.27 -5.54
CA ILE A 484 -10.97 25.54 -5.49
C ILE A 484 -11.40 26.45 -6.65
N ALA A 485 -11.57 25.89 -7.85
CA ALA A 485 -12.06 26.65 -8.98
C ALA A 485 -13.52 27.09 -8.81
N ALA A 486 -14.39 26.27 -8.19
CA ALA A 486 -15.77 26.60 -7.90
C ALA A 486 -15.92 27.79 -6.92
N LEU A 487 -14.97 27.98 -6.00
CA LEU A 487 -14.97 29.14 -5.08
C LEU A 487 -14.88 30.50 -5.78
N PHE A 488 -14.35 30.57 -7.01
CA PHE A 488 -14.31 31.83 -7.78
C PHE A 488 -15.68 32.27 -8.32
N PHE A 489 -16.65 31.37 -8.32
CA PHE A 489 -18.03 31.60 -8.76
C PHE A 489 -19.02 31.52 -7.60
N PHE A 490 -18.52 31.68 -6.37
CA PHE A 490 -19.30 31.55 -5.14
C PHE A 490 -20.36 32.63 -5.01
N ASP A 491 -21.60 32.23 -4.76
CA ASP A 491 -22.70 33.10 -4.33
C ASP A 491 -23.33 32.56 -3.04
N LYS A 492 -23.37 33.40 -1.99
CA LYS A 492 -24.01 33.08 -0.71
C LYS A 492 -25.51 32.81 -0.84
N ASN A 493 -26.17 33.34 -1.87
CA ASN A 493 -27.61 33.18 -2.08
C ASN A 493 -27.98 31.75 -2.52
N ASN A 494 -27.00 30.94 -2.91
CA ASN A 494 -27.20 29.54 -3.25
C ASN A 494 -27.48 28.66 -2.01
N PHE A 495 -27.14 29.13 -0.80
CA PHE A 495 -27.43 28.43 0.45
C PHE A 495 -28.89 28.63 0.87
N ILE A 496 -29.76 27.78 0.33
CA ILE A 496 -31.20 27.80 0.61
C ILE A 496 -31.52 26.72 1.65
N ILE A 497 -32.38 27.05 2.61
CA ILE A 497 -32.93 26.08 3.57
C ILE A 497 -34.31 25.68 3.06
N SER A 498 -34.58 24.37 2.99
CA SER A 498 -35.89 23.89 2.56
C SER A 498 -36.96 24.12 3.63
N GLU A 499 -38.21 24.27 3.21
CA GLU A 499 -39.36 24.48 4.12
C GLU A 499 -39.55 23.32 5.12
N GLU A 500 -39.22 22.09 4.72
CA GLU A 500 -39.28 20.91 5.60
C GLU A 500 -38.27 21.02 6.76
N ILE A 501 -37.09 21.60 6.49
CA ILE A 501 -36.02 21.75 7.48
C ILE A 501 -36.22 23.00 8.35
N SER A 502 -36.77 24.09 7.79
CA SER A 502 -36.99 25.34 8.54
C SER A 502 -37.95 25.19 9.72
N ASN A 503 -38.81 24.16 9.71
CA ASN A 503 -39.76 23.88 10.78
C ASN A 503 -39.15 23.09 11.96
N LEU A 504 -37.90 22.63 11.84
CA LEU A 504 -37.20 21.89 12.89
C LEU A 504 -36.45 22.84 13.83
N THR A 505 -36.19 22.38 15.07
CA THR A 505 -35.31 23.11 15.98
C THR A 505 -33.87 23.10 15.49
N THR A 506 -33.08 24.14 15.79
CA THR A 506 -31.67 24.23 15.41
C THR A 506 -30.86 22.99 15.83
N SER A 507 -31.13 22.42 17.02
CA SER A 507 -30.48 21.18 17.49
C SER A 507 -30.74 20.02 16.53
N GLN A 508 -32.00 19.82 16.13
CA GLN A 508 -32.40 18.75 15.22
C GLN A 508 -31.81 18.94 13.81
N ILE A 509 -31.77 20.17 13.31
CA ILE A 509 -31.15 20.50 12.01
C ILE A 509 -29.66 20.14 12.04
N LEU A 510 -28.94 20.59 13.07
CA LEU A 510 -27.51 20.33 13.23
C LEU A 510 -27.24 18.83 13.44
N ALA A 511 -28.04 18.14 14.24
CA ALA A 511 -27.84 16.71 14.48
C ALA A 511 -28.07 15.87 13.22
N ARG A 512 -29.15 16.12 12.46
CA ARG A 512 -29.44 15.42 11.20
C ARG A 512 -28.37 15.68 10.13
N SER A 513 -27.97 16.93 9.95
CA SER A 513 -26.89 17.25 9.00
C SER A 513 -25.52 16.73 9.48
N THR A 514 -25.25 16.69 10.79
CA THR A 514 -24.03 16.08 11.36
C THR A 514 -23.99 14.57 11.12
N LEU A 515 -25.13 13.89 11.19
CA LEU A 515 -25.24 12.46 10.84
C LEU A 515 -24.85 12.23 9.38
N ILE A 516 -25.34 13.08 8.47
CA ILE A 516 -25.00 13.01 7.03
C ILE A 516 -23.51 13.29 6.81
N THR A 517 -22.94 14.33 7.43
CA THR A 517 -21.51 14.66 7.25
C THR A 517 -20.58 13.61 7.86
N LEU A 518 -21.01 12.91 8.93
CA LEU A 518 -20.24 11.82 9.52
C LEU A 518 -19.93 10.68 8.55
N TRP A 519 -20.76 10.51 7.51
CA TRP A 519 -20.46 9.58 6.42
C TRP A 519 -19.06 9.80 5.82
N GLY A 520 -18.64 11.06 5.67
CA GLY A 520 -17.33 11.42 5.10
C GLY A 520 -16.13 11.00 5.96
N PHE A 521 -16.35 10.63 7.23
CA PHE A 521 -15.30 10.25 8.17
C PHE A 521 -15.26 8.75 8.50
N ILE A 522 -16.22 7.97 7.97
CA ILE A 522 -16.21 6.51 8.10
C ILE A 522 -14.98 5.94 7.38
N GLY A 523 -14.36 4.92 7.97
CA GLY A 523 -13.18 4.26 7.42
C GLY A 523 -11.87 4.72 8.06
N VAL A 524 -11.91 5.63 9.04
CA VAL A 524 -10.73 6.01 9.85
C VAL A 524 -10.11 4.80 10.56
N GLU A 525 -10.93 3.84 10.97
CA GLU A 525 -10.52 2.64 11.69
C GLU A 525 -9.73 1.64 10.85
N LEU A 526 -9.87 1.67 9.51
CA LEU A 526 -9.17 0.77 8.58
C LEU A 526 -7.65 0.92 8.66
N ALA A 527 -7.16 2.09 9.03
CA ALA A 527 -5.74 2.34 9.24
C ALA A 527 -5.13 1.58 10.43
N THR A 528 -5.97 1.07 11.33
CA THR A 528 -5.53 0.24 12.45
C THR A 528 -5.46 -1.24 12.10
N ALA A 529 -6.10 -1.69 11.02
CA ALA A 529 -6.11 -3.09 10.62
C ALA A 529 -4.71 -3.66 10.34
N PRO A 530 -3.80 -2.98 9.59
CA PRO A 530 -2.47 -3.52 9.29
C PRO A 530 -1.43 -3.29 10.40
N ALA A 531 -1.83 -3.09 11.66
CA ALA A 531 -0.90 -2.65 12.71
C ALA A 531 0.36 -3.52 12.87
N GLY A 532 0.24 -4.85 12.70
CA GLY A 532 1.38 -5.77 12.76
C GLY A 532 2.42 -5.59 11.64
N SER A 533 2.05 -4.94 10.55
CA SER A 533 2.90 -4.70 9.37
C SER A 533 3.49 -3.29 9.31
N VAL A 534 3.21 -2.43 10.30
CA VAL A 534 3.66 -1.03 10.33
C VAL A 534 4.96 -0.89 11.13
N ASN A 535 5.84 0.01 10.69
CA ASN A 535 7.03 0.37 11.44
C ASN A 535 6.63 1.21 12.66
N ASN A 536 6.98 0.75 13.86
CA ASN A 536 6.61 1.39 15.13
C ASN A 536 5.11 1.74 15.19
N PRO A 537 4.22 0.74 15.14
CA PRO A 537 2.78 0.94 14.96
C PRO A 537 2.20 1.88 16.03
N GLY A 538 2.67 1.76 17.27
CA GLY A 538 2.20 2.59 18.38
C GLY A 538 2.60 4.07 18.33
N LYS A 539 3.42 4.51 17.36
CA LYS A 539 3.68 5.93 17.10
C LYS A 539 3.24 6.36 15.70
N THR A 540 3.43 5.48 14.71
CA THR A 540 3.18 5.78 13.30
C THR A 540 1.68 5.86 12.99
N ILE A 541 0.91 4.86 13.43
CA ILE A 541 -0.55 4.81 13.17
C ILE A 541 -1.28 5.94 13.90
N PRO A 542 -1.01 6.22 15.19
CA PRO A 542 -1.65 7.33 15.90
C PRO A 542 -1.49 8.69 15.21
N ARG A 543 -0.27 9.01 14.78
CA ARG A 543 0.02 10.28 14.08
C ARG A 543 -0.69 10.34 12.74
N ALA A 544 -0.66 9.25 11.98
CA ALA A 544 -1.25 9.19 10.65
C ALA A 544 -2.78 9.29 10.68
N ILE A 545 -3.42 8.62 11.64
CA ILE A 545 -4.89 8.67 11.83
C ILE A 545 -5.33 10.10 12.15
N VAL A 546 -4.72 10.76 13.14
CA VAL A 546 -5.14 12.10 13.55
C VAL A 546 -4.91 13.13 12.44
N LEU A 547 -3.70 13.16 11.87
CA LEU A 547 -3.38 14.11 10.79
C LEU A 547 -4.19 13.84 9.52
N GLY A 548 -4.44 12.57 9.21
CA GLY A 548 -5.25 12.16 8.06
C GLY A 548 -6.70 12.61 8.23
N THR A 549 -7.33 12.36 9.39
CA THR A 549 -8.71 12.81 9.67
C THR A 549 -8.83 14.33 9.66
N ILE A 550 -7.85 15.08 10.19
CA ILE A 550 -7.84 16.55 10.09
C ILE A 550 -7.78 16.99 8.62
N SER A 551 -6.91 16.37 7.82
CA SER A 551 -6.77 16.68 6.39
C SER A 551 -8.08 16.42 5.63
N VAL A 552 -8.72 15.29 5.91
CA VAL A 552 -10.01 14.91 5.33
C VAL A 552 -11.10 15.90 5.73
N ALA A 553 -11.17 16.32 6.99
CA ALA A 553 -12.15 17.32 7.45
C ALA A 553 -12.04 18.64 6.70
N VAL A 554 -10.81 19.13 6.50
CA VAL A 554 -10.55 20.36 5.74
C VAL A 554 -10.98 20.21 4.29
N VAL A 555 -10.62 19.10 3.63
CA VAL A 555 -10.99 18.86 2.22
C VAL A 555 -12.51 18.78 2.04
N TYR A 556 -13.22 18.03 2.89
CA TYR A 556 -14.67 17.93 2.81
C TYR A 556 -15.39 19.25 3.08
N PHE A 557 -14.89 20.05 4.03
CA PHE A 557 -15.44 21.37 4.33
C PHE A 557 -15.30 22.30 3.12
N ILE A 558 -14.09 22.42 2.55
CA ILE A 558 -13.82 23.24 1.36
C ILE A 558 -14.67 22.77 0.19
N ASN A 559 -14.77 21.45 -0.01
CA ASN A 559 -15.56 20.87 -1.07
C ASN A 559 -17.05 21.26 -0.99
N ASN A 560 -17.67 21.05 0.18
CA ASN A 560 -19.09 21.37 0.34
C ASN A 560 -19.34 22.87 0.27
N LEU A 561 -18.48 23.68 0.88
CA LEU A 561 -18.55 25.14 0.76
C LEU A 561 -18.53 25.60 -0.70
N ALA A 562 -17.63 25.03 -1.50
CA ALA A 562 -17.45 25.41 -2.89
C ALA A 562 -18.63 24.97 -3.77
N ILE A 563 -19.02 23.69 -3.70
CA ILE A 563 -20.08 23.15 -4.56
C ILE A 563 -21.45 23.72 -4.19
N MET A 564 -21.78 23.83 -2.90
CA MET A 564 -23.04 24.44 -2.45
C MET A 564 -23.07 25.95 -2.63
N GLY A 565 -21.91 26.61 -2.63
CA GLY A 565 -21.80 28.03 -2.96
C GLY A 565 -21.89 28.31 -4.46
N LEU A 566 -21.65 27.32 -5.32
CA LEU A 566 -21.70 27.46 -6.77
C LEU A 566 -23.10 27.16 -7.34
N ILE A 567 -23.77 26.12 -6.84
CA ILE A 567 -25.02 25.60 -7.39
C ILE A 567 -26.18 25.98 -6.46
N ASN A 568 -27.28 26.49 -7.03
CA ASN A 568 -28.48 26.80 -6.27
C ASN A 568 -28.97 25.58 -5.47
N GLY A 569 -29.31 25.76 -4.18
CA GLY A 569 -29.68 24.67 -3.29
C GLY A 569 -30.85 23.80 -3.77
N ASN A 570 -31.84 24.37 -4.47
CA ASN A 570 -32.96 23.58 -5.00
C ASN A 570 -32.52 22.70 -6.16
N ASP A 571 -31.72 23.24 -7.08
CA ASP A 571 -31.17 22.49 -8.21
C ASP A 571 -30.22 21.40 -7.71
N LEU A 572 -29.36 21.73 -6.75
CA LEU A 572 -28.40 20.81 -6.14
C LEU A 572 -29.09 19.63 -5.46
N ALA A 573 -30.20 19.86 -4.74
CA ALA A 573 -30.97 18.80 -4.10
C ALA A 573 -31.60 17.81 -5.10
N SER A 574 -31.83 18.24 -6.33
CA SER A 574 -32.36 17.41 -7.42
C SER A 574 -31.28 16.74 -8.29
N SER A 575 -30.01 17.12 -8.09
CA SER A 575 -28.89 16.62 -8.89
C SER A 575 -28.54 15.16 -8.56
N ARG A 576 -28.06 14.43 -9.58
CA ARG A 576 -27.40 13.12 -9.43
C ARG A 576 -25.88 13.18 -9.58
N ALA A 577 -25.34 14.30 -10.08
CA ALA A 577 -23.95 14.44 -10.46
C ALA A 577 -23.46 15.90 -10.24
N PRO A 578 -23.35 16.36 -8.99
CA PRO A 578 -23.12 17.78 -8.68
C PRO A 578 -21.81 18.33 -9.23
N TYR A 579 -20.78 17.50 -9.40
CA TYR A 579 -19.53 17.91 -10.05
C TYR A 579 -19.69 18.13 -11.55
N VAL A 580 -20.60 17.41 -12.20
CA VAL A 580 -20.94 17.62 -13.62
C VAL A 580 -21.65 18.95 -13.75
N ASP A 581 -22.59 19.23 -12.85
CA ASP A 581 -23.35 20.48 -12.84
C ASP A 581 -22.46 21.68 -12.52
N ALA A 582 -21.52 21.53 -11.59
CA ALA A 582 -20.50 22.54 -11.30
C ALA A 582 -19.69 22.91 -12.56
N ILE A 583 -19.24 21.91 -13.32
CA ILE A 583 -18.44 22.14 -14.53
C ILE A 583 -19.29 22.77 -15.65
N LYS A 584 -20.58 22.43 -15.76
CA LYS A 584 -21.48 23.10 -16.72
C LYS A 584 -21.62 24.60 -16.44
N ILE A 585 -21.56 25.01 -15.17
CA ILE A 585 -21.60 26.43 -14.78
C ILE A 585 -20.24 27.09 -15.03
N MET A 586 -19.14 26.42 -14.69
CA MET A 586 -17.80 27.01 -14.70
C MET A 586 -17.12 27.03 -16.07
N ALA A 587 -17.45 26.09 -16.96
CA ALA A 587 -16.75 25.90 -18.22
C ALA A 587 -17.70 25.54 -19.38
N SER A 588 -17.46 26.15 -20.53
CA SER A 588 -18.17 25.82 -21.78
C SER A 588 -17.66 24.52 -22.41
N GLY A 589 -18.54 23.74 -23.03
CA GLY A 589 -18.21 22.53 -23.78
C GLY A 589 -18.42 21.22 -23.00
N ASN A 590 -17.83 20.14 -23.50
CA ASN A 590 -18.13 18.77 -23.04
C ASN A 590 -17.25 18.28 -21.88
N TRP A 591 -16.55 19.19 -21.19
CA TRP A 591 -15.71 18.85 -20.03
C TRP A 591 -16.49 18.15 -18.90
N HIS A 592 -17.77 18.47 -18.77
CA HIS A 592 -18.67 17.87 -17.80
C HIS A 592 -18.85 16.34 -18.00
N LEU A 593 -18.77 15.84 -19.25
CA LEU A 593 -18.81 14.40 -19.56
C LEU A 593 -17.52 13.68 -19.13
N ILE A 594 -16.37 14.35 -19.27
CA ILE A 594 -15.08 13.80 -18.82
C ILE A 594 -15.09 13.67 -17.30
N ILE A 595 -15.56 14.70 -16.58
CA ILE A 595 -15.67 14.65 -15.12
C ILE A 595 -16.68 13.59 -14.66
N SER A 596 -17.78 13.39 -15.39
CA SER A 596 -18.72 12.28 -15.15
C SER A 596 -18.03 10.91 -15.18
N ILE A 597 -17.25 10.62 -16.22
CA ILE A 597 -16.50 9.35 -16.34
C ILE A 597 -15.45 9.23 -15.23
N ILE A 598 -14.73 10.30 -14.93
CA ILE A 598 -13.70 10.32 -13.88
C ILE A 598 -14.33 10.01 -12.51
N ALA A 599 -15.45 10.67 -12.17
CA ALA A 599 -16.16 10.43 -10.92
C ALA A 599 -16.71 9.00 -10.84
N PHE A 600 -17.26 8.46 -11.94
CA PHE A 600 -17.66 7.06 -12.02
C PHE A 600 -16.48 6.11 -11.74
N ILE A 601 -15.34 6.31 -12.41
CA ILE A 601 -14.13 5.52 -12.22
C ILE A 601 -13.64 5.59 -10.77
N PHE A 602 -13.78 6.74 -10.11
CA PHE A 602 -13.43 6.87 -8.70
C PHE A 602 -14.34 6.06 -7.78
N CYS A 603 -15.65 6.06 -8.05
CA CYS A 603 -16.60 5.18 -7.36
C CYS A 603 -16.25 3.70 -7.60
N VAL A 604 -15.90 3.30 -8.83
CA VAL A 604 -15.45 1.93 -9.16
C VAL A 604 -14.24 1.50 -8.32
N GLY A 605 -13.25 2.38 -8.14
CA GLY A 605 -12.11 2.11 -7.25
C GLY A 605 -12.56 1.87 -5.80
N THR A 606 -13.32 2.82 -5.27
CA THR A 606 -13.86 2.73 -3.90
C THR A 606 -14.68 1.45 -3.69
N LEU A 607 -15.52 1.06 -4.67
CA LEU A 607 -16.28 -0.18 -4.63
C LEU A 607 -15.40 -1.42 -4.55
N ASN A 608 -14.36 -1.46 -5.36
CA ASN A 608 -13.42 -2.57 -5.36
C ASN A 608 -12.72 -2.72 -4.01
N ALA A 609 -12.35 -1.61 -3.36
CA ALA A 609 -11.78 -1.63 -2.02
C ALA A 609 -12.77 -2.12 -0.94
N TRP A 610 -14.01 -1.62 -0.96
CA TRP A 610 -15.02 -1.98 0.04
C TRP A 610 -15.52 -3.43 -0.09
N VAL A 611 -15.73 -3.94 -1.31
CA VAL A 611 -16.10 -5.34 -1.55
C VAL A 611 -15.00 -6.30 -1.11
N LEU A 612 -13.73 -5.92 -1.33
CA LEU A 612 -12.59 -6.71 -0.85
C LEU A 612 -12.52 -6.69 0.68
N SER A 613 -12.62 -5.50 1.27
CA SER A 613 -12.51 -5.28 2.71
C SER A 613 -13.60 -6.04 3.47
N SER A 614 -14.85 -6.01 3.00
CA SER A 614 -15.95 -6.75 3.65
C SER A 614 -15.67 -8.25 3.71
N GLY A 615 -15.09 -8.82 2.65
CA GLY A 615 -14.66 -10.21 2.62
C GLY A 615 -13.51 -10.51 3.59
N GLN A 616 -12.54 -9.60 3.71
CA GLN A 616 -11.39 -9.74 4.60
C GLN A 616 -11.77 -9.59 6.08
N VAL A 617 -12.72 -8.72 6.42
CA VAL A 617 -13.21 -8.55 7.79
C VAL A 617 -13.77 -9.86 8.33
N VAL A 618 -14.72 -10.48 7.61
CA VAL A 618 -15.32 -11.73 8.07
C VAL A 618 -14.36 -12.92 8.01
N PHE A 619 -13.40 -12.89 7.07
CA PHE A 619 -12.29 -13.83 7.03
C PHE A 619 -11.41 -13.73 8.30
N GLY A 620 -11.01 -12.52 8.70
CA GLY A 620 -10.22 -12.29 9.91
C GLY A 620 -10.99 -12.67 11.18
N LEU A 621 -12.28 -12.36 11.25
CA LEU A 621 -13.13 -12.81 12.37
C LEU A 621 -13.23 -14.34 12.45
N ALA A 622 -13.19 -15.05 11.31
CA ALA A 622 -13.17 -16.50 11.29
C ALA A 622 -11.82 -17.08 11.71
N GLU A 623 -10.70 -16.46 11.31
CA GLU A 623 -9.36 -16.81 11.82
C GLU A 623 -9.26 -16.60 13.34
N ASP A 624 -9.88 -15.54 13.86
CA ASP A 624 -9.98 -15.26 15.30
C ASP A 624 -10.97 -16.17 16.05
N LYS A 625 -11.55 -17.18 15.38
CA LYS A 625 -12.58 -18.10 15.90
C LYS A 625 -13.85 -17.40 16.41
N LEU A 626 -14.12 -16.18 15.96
CA LEU A 626 -15.34 -15.43 16.27
C LEU A 626 -16.46 -15.73 15.26
N MET A 627 -16.14 -16.14 14.03
CA MET A 627 -17.11 -16.47 12.97
C MET A 627 -17.01 -17.92 12.48
N PRO A 628 -18.08 -18.47 11.87
CA PRO A 628 -18.06 -19.79 11.26
C PRO A 628 -16.84 -20.06 10.37
N GLN A 629 -16.18 -21.19 10.61
CA GLN A 629 -14.90 -21.53 9.96
C GLN A 629 -14.96 -21.64 8.44
N PHE A 630 -16.15 -21.79 7.84
CA PHE A 630 -16.27 -21.75 6.38
C PHE A 630 -15.91 -20.36 5.80
N PHE A 631 -16.03 -19.28 6.56
CA PHE A 631 -15.60 -17.94 6.14
C PHE A 631 -14.07 -17.82 6.02
N ALA A 632 -13.30 -18.69 6.71
CA ALA A 632 -11.85 -18.78 6.54
C ALA A 632 -11.43 -19.51 5.25
N LYS A 633 -12.38 -19.98 4.42
CA LYS A 633 -12.07 -20.64 3.15
C LYS A 633 -11.72 -19.61 2.06
N ARG A 634 -10.51 -19.74 1.51
CA ARG A 634 -10.05 -18.97 0.34
C ARG A 634 -10.36 -19.72 -0.97
N ASN A 635 -10.56 -18.98 -2.06
CA ASN A 635 -10.66 -19.57 -3.40
C ASN A 635 -9.27 -19.87 -4.00
N LYS A 636 -9.24 -20.39 -5.23
CA LYS A 636 -8.01 -20.71 -5.98
C LYS A 636 -7.05 -19.53 -6.21
N HIS A 637 -7.52 -18.29 -6.04
CA HIS A 637 -6.72 -17.07 -6.18
C HIS A 637 -6.42 -16.41 -4.82
N GLY A 638 -6.66 -17.10 -3.70
CA GLY A 638 -6.38 -16.60 -2.35
C GLY A 638 -7.38 -15.58 -1.81
N SER A 639 -8.54 -15.39 -2.47
CA SER A 639 -9.58 -14.43 -2.06
C SER A 639 -10.64 -15.07 -1.15
N PRO A 640 -11.16 -14.39 -0.10
CA PRO A 640 -12.16 -14.93 0.83
C PRO A 640 -13.53 -15.09 0.14
N PHE A 641 -13.78 -16.28 -0.39
CA PHE A 641 -14.90 -16.54 -1.30
C PHE A 641 -16.26 -16.30 -0.65
N TRP A 642 -16.50 -16.90 0.51
CA TRP A 642 -17.80 -16.83 1.18
C TRP A 642 -18.10 -15.45 1.73
N GLY A 643 -17.08 -14.75 2.25
CA GLY A 643 -17.22 -13.39 2.72
C GLY A 643 -17.66 -12.45 1.61
N ILE A 644 -16.96 -12.46 0.48
CA ILE A 644 -17.30 -11.63 -0.69
C ILE A 644 -18.67 -12.01 -1.26
N THR A 645 -18.97 -13.31 -1.37
CA THR A 645 -20.23 -13.79 -1.97
C THR A 645 -21.44 -13.35 -1.13
N ILE A 646 -21.42 -13.60 0.18
CA ILE A 646 -22.53 -13.28 1.07
C ILE A 646 -22.71 -11.75 1.18
N SER A 647 -21.62 -11.00 1.28
CA SER A 647 -21.67 -9.53 1.22
C SER A 647 -22.30 -9.03 -0.08
N SER A 648 -21.89 -9.57 -1.24
CA SER A 648 -22.41 -9.14 -2.55
C SER A 648 -23.90 -9.48 -2.72
N VAL A 649 -24.34 -10.63 -2.21
CA VAL A 649 -25.77 -10.99 -2.18
C VAL A 649 -26.56 -10.04 -1.29
N GLY A 650 -26.05 -9.71 -0.10
CA GLY A 650 -26.66 -8.72 0.79
C GLY A 650 -26.80 -7.34 0.14
N THR A 651 -25.72 -6.84 -0.50
CA THR A 651 -25.74 -5.59 -1.25
C THR A 651 -26.75 -5.62 -2.39
N SER A 652 -26.86 -6.75 -3.13
CA SER A 652 -27.84 -6.91 -4.21
C SER A 652 -29.28 -6.79 -3.72
N VAL A 653 -29.60 -7.43 -2.58
CA VAL A 653 -30.93 -7.33 -1.96
C VAL A 653 -31.22 -5.89 -1.54
N LEU A 654 -30.24 -5.20 -0.95
CA LEU A 654 -30.41 -3.80 -0.57
C LEU A 654 -30.58 -2.86 -1.77
N LEU A 655 -29.88 -3.06 -2.88
CA LEU A 655 -30.10 -2.28 -4.10
C LEU A 655 -31.56 -2.37 -4.56
N ILE A 656 -32.14 -3.57 -4.52
CA ILE A 656 -33.55 -3.79 -4.89
C ILE A 656 -34.49 -3.12 -3.89
N LEU A 657 -34.26 -3.31 -2.58
CA LEU A 657 -35.14 -2.78 -1.53
C LEU A 657 -35.08 -1.26 -1.37
N THR A 658 -33.94 -0.65 -1.70
CA THR A 658 -33.72 0.80 -1.57
C THR A 658 -33.97 1.57 -2.85
N SER A 659 -34.21 0.88 -3.97
CA SER A 659 -34.49 1.51 -5.27
C SER A 659 -35.63 2.51 -5.15
N SER A 660 -35.36 3.76 -5.53
CA SER A 660 -36.31 4.86 -5.45
C SER A 660 -36.21 5.78 -6.66
N ASN A 661 -37.32 6.40 -7.03
CA ASN A 661 -37.32 7.49 -8.01
C ASN A 661 -36.66 8.77 -7.49
N ASN A 662 -36.52 8.91 -6.16
CA ASN A 662 -35.82 10.04 -5.56
C ASN A 662 -34.41 9.60 -5.14
N PHE A 663 -33.42 9.99 -5.96
CA PHE A 663 -32.00 9.68 -5.78
C PHE A 663 -31.45 10.15 -4.42
N ALA A 664 -31.73 11.42 -4.05
CA ALA A 664 -31.27 11.98 -2.79
C ALA A 664 -31.85 11.23 -1.58
N LYS A 665 -33.12 10.83 -1.64
CA LYS A 665 -33.79 10.05 -0.58
C LYS A 665 -33.22 8.63 -0.46
N GLN A 666 -32.95 7.96 -1.58
CA GLN A 666 -32.32 6.64 -1.60
C GLN A 666 -30.94 6.68 -0.92
N ILE A 667 -30.09 7.62 -1.34
CA ILE A 667 -28.76 7.79 -0.78
C ILE A 667 -28.82 8.12 0.72
N THR A 668 -29.62 9.11 1.10
CA THR A 668 -29.69 9.58 2.49
C THR A 668 -30.18 8.48 3.43
N SER A 669 -31.15 7.64 2.98
CA SER A 669 -31.62 6.50 3.78
C SER A 669 -30.51 5.46 4.01
N ILE A 670 -29.72 5.13 2.98
CA ILE A 670 -28.60 4.18 3.10
C ILE A 670 -27.50 4.75 4.01
N ILE A 671 -27.20 6.04 3.88
CA ILE A 671 -26.25 6.76 4.73
C ILE A 671 -26.70 6.69 6.19
N ASP A 672 -27.95 7.07 6.48
CA ASP A 672 -28.46 7.13 7.84
C ASP A 672 -28.34 5.78 8.55
N PHE A 673 -28.81 4.68 7.93
CA PHE A 673 -28.69 3.36 8.54
C PHE A 673 -27.23 2.93 8.72
N SER A 674 -26.37 3.23 7.74
CA SER A 674 -24.95 2.89 7.80
C SER A 674 -24.22 3.65 8.91
N VAL A 675 -24.35 4.98 8.95
CA VAL A 675 -23.65 5.85 9.90
C VAL A 675 -24.07 5.50 11.33
N VAL A 676 -25.38 5.31 11.56
CA VAL A 676 -25.90 4.95 12.90
C VAL A 676 -25.35 3.59 13.35
N SER A 677 -25.31 2.60 12.46
CA SER A 677 -24.73 1.31 12.80
C SER A 677 -23.21 1.40 13.03
N PHE A 678 -22.47 2.23 12.29
CA PHE A 678 -21.05 2.50 12.57
C PHE A 678 -20.86 3.22 13.91
N LEU A 679 -21.79 4.12 14.28
CA LEU A 679 -21.78 4.77 15.59
C LEU A 679 -21.91 3.77 16.74
N PHE A 680 -22.60 2.63 16.56
CA PHE A 680 -22.59 1.57 17.58
C PHE A 680 -21.20 0.94 17.75
N VAL A 681 -20.47 0.72 16.65
CA VAL A 681 -19.08 0.23 16.69
C VAL A 681 -18.15 1.27 17.34
N TYR A 682 -18.28 2.54 16.97
CA TYR A 682 -17.48 3.63 17.49
C TYR A 682 -17.77 3.90 18.97
N LEU A 683 -19.03 3.84 19.38
CA LEU A 683 -19.43 3.92 20.78
C LEU A 683 -18.85 2.77 21.59
N ALA A 684 -18.93 1.53 21.09
CA ALA A 684 -18.32 0.38 21.76
C ALA A 684 -16.81 0.52 21.92
N CYS A 685 -16.11 1.05 20.91
CA CYS A 685 -14.68 1.34 20.99
C CYS A 685 -14.36 2.48 21.97
N SER A 686 -15.17 3.54 21.99
CA SER A 686 -15.01 4.66 22.91
C SER A 686 -15.24 4.25 24.38
N LEU A 687 -16.26 3.42 24.64
CA LEU A 687 -16.51 2.84 25.95
C LEU A 687 -15.39 1.86 26.35
N ALA A 688 -14.87 1.07 25.40
CA ALA A 688 -13.72 0.19 25.64
C ALA A 688 -12.49 1.01 26.05
N PHE A 689 -12.24 2.12 25.35
CA PHE A 689 -11.16 3.05 25.67
C PHE A 689 -11.33 3.68 27.06
N LEU A 690 -12.52 4.19 27.40
CA LEU A 690 -12.79 4.74 28.73
C LEU A 690 -12.56 3.70 29.84
N LYS A 691 -13.06 2.47 29.67
CA LYS A 691 -12.83 1.38 30.63
C LYS A 691 -11.35 1.08 30.84
N VAL A 692 -10.55 1.18 29.79
CA VAL A 692 -9.10 0.95 29.83
C VAL A 692 -8.35 2.12 30.48
N ILE A 693 -8.75 3.36 30.23
CA ILE A 693 -8.08 4.58 30.72
C ILE A 693 -8.46 4.96 32.14
N ILE A 694 -9.67 4.63 32.61
CA ILE A 694 -10.07 4.84 34.02
C ILE A 694 -9.06 4.19 34.97
N LYS A 695 -8.50 3.03 34.59
CA LYS A 695 -7.45 2.33 35.35
C LYS A 695 -6.10 3.06 35.33
N GLU A 696 -5.80 3.86 34.30
CA GLU A 696 -4.55 4.62 34.16
C GLU A 696 -4.57 5.96 34.92
N LYS A 697 -5.73 6.42 35.41
CA LYS A 697 -5.92 7.73 36.08
C LYS A 697 -5.41 8.94 35.28
N ASN A 698 -5.42 8.86 33.95
CA ASN A 698 -5.00 9.96 33.07
C ASN A 698 -6.20 10.84 32.67
N TYR A 699 -6.28 12.05 33.23
CA TYR A 699 -7.41 12.97 33.02
C TYR A 699 -7.56 13.42 31.56
N TYR A 700 -6.46 13.70 30.84
CA TYR A 700 -6.52 14.15 29.44
C TYR A 700 -7.08 13.08 28.51
N LYS A 701 -6.62 11.83 28.67
CA LYS A 701 -7.14 10.69 27.89
C LYS A 701 -8.60 10.41 28.25
N PHE A 702 -8.98 10.56 29.52
CA PHE A 702 -10.36 10.40 29.96
C PHE A 702 -11.27 11.45 29.32
N LEU A 703 -10.84 12.71 29.24
CA LEU A 703 -11.57 13.79 28.58
C LEU A 703 -11.80 13.50 27.09
N ILE A 704 -10.76 13.05 26.37
CA ILE A 704 -10.87 12.66 24.95
C ILE A 704 -11.93 11.56 24.76
N GLY A 705 -11.86 10.49 25.57
CA GLY A 705 -12.83 9.41 25.51
C GLY A 705 -14.24 9.84 25.89
N SER A 706 -14.37 10.79 26.82
CA SER A 706 -15.67 11.32 27.26
C SER A 706 -16.30 12.16 26.15
N ILE A 707 -15.53 13.05 25.51
CA ILE A 707 -15.98 13.85 24.37
C ILE A 707 -16.45 12.95 23.22
N ALA A 708 -15.65 11.95 22.83
CA ALA A 708 -16.01 11.02 21.76
C ALA A 708 -17.29 10.22 22.09
N THR A 709 -17.44 9.77 23.34
CA THR A 709 -18.62 9.05 23.80
C THR A 709 -19.86 9.95 23.80
N THR A 710 -19.76 11.16 24.36
CA THR A 710 -20.86 12.13 24.38
C THR A 710 -21.28 12.52 22.96
N PHE A 711 -20.32 12.70 22.05
CA PHE A 711 -20.60 12.96 20.64
C PHE A 711 -21.40 11.82 20.00
N CYS A 712 -20.97 10.57 20.17
CA CYS A 712 -21.71 9.40 19.66
C CYS A 712 -23.12 9.32 20.26
N CYS A 713 -23.25 9.49 21.58
CA CYS A 713 -24.54 9.44 22.26
C CYS A 713 -25.49 10.55 21.80
N TRP A 714 -25.00 11.77 21.60
CA TRP A 714 -25.80 12.90 21.12
C TRP A 714 -26.36 12.63 19.72
N VAL A 715 -25.51 12.19 18.78
CA VAL A 715 -25.96 11.89 17.41
C VAL A 715 -26.95 10.72 17.41
N ILE A 716 -26.71 9.67 18.19
CA ILE A 716 -27.65 8.54 18.35
C ILE A 716 -28.99 9.01 18.93
N PHE A 717 -28.98 9.88 19.93
CA PHE A 717 -30.19 10.38 20.61
C PHE A 717 -31.08 11.21 19.67
N GLU A 718 -30.48 12.02 18.80
CA GLU A 718 -31.20 12.88 17.85
C GLU A 718 -31.58 12.14 16.55
N THR A 719 -31.15 10.90 16.38
CA THR A 719 -31.48 10.06 15.23
C THR A 719 -32.94 9.60 15.32
N SER A 720 -33.63 9.51 14.17
CA SER A 720 -35.01 9.03 14.13
C SER A 720 -35.14 7.59 14.67
N VAL A 721 -36.25 7.31 15.37
CA VAL A 721 -36.53 5.98 15.93
C VAL A 721 -36.54 4.89 14.84
N ASN A 722 -37.08 5.19 13.66
CA ASN A 722 -37.10 4.24 12.55
C ASN A 722 -35.68 3.88 12.09
N THR A 723 -34.79 4.87 11.96
CA THR A 723 -33.39 4.66 11.61
C THR A 723 -32.67 3.84 12.68
N LEU A 724 -32.90 4.14 13.96
CA LEU A 724 -32.32 3.40 15.09
C LEU A 724 -32.77 1.94 15.11
N LEU A 725 -34.05 1.67 14.85
CA LEU A 725 -34.60 0.32 14.79
C LEU A 725 -33.94 -0.48 13.65
N ILE A 726 -33.86 0.08 12.45
CA ILE A 726 -33.23 -0.57 11.29
C ILE A 726 -31.74 -0.82 11.56
N ALA A 727 -31.02 0.17 12.07
CA ALA A 727 -29.61 0.05 12.43
C ALA A 727 -29.36 -1.03 13.51
N SER A 728 -30.28 -1.15 14.46
CA SER A 728 -30.23 -2.17 15.52
C SER A 728 -30.49 -3.57 14.98
N LEU A 729 -31.38 -3.72 13.98
CA LEU A 729 -31.64 -5.00 13.32
C LEU A 729 -30.39 -5.58 12.64
N PHE A 730 -29.53 -4.74 12.06
CA PHE A 730 -28.25 -5.21 11.50
C PHE A 730 -27.35 -5.83 12.57
N THR A 731 -27.29 -5.24 13.76
CA THR A 731 -26.54 -5.81 14.90
C THR A 731 -27.24 -7.06 15.45
N ALA A 732 -28.56 -7.01 15.61
CA ALA A 732 -29.36 -8.12 16.13
C ALA A 732 -29.38 -9.34 15.20
N SER A 733 -29.16 -9.16 13.89
CA SER A 733 -29.05 -10.26 12.93
C SER A 733 -27.90 -11.23 13.23
N GLY A 734 -26.94 -10.83 14.07
CA GLY A 734 -25.86 -11.69 14.55
C GLY A 734 -26.26 -12.62 15.69
N ILE A 735 -27.39 -12.38 16.37
CA ILE A 735 -27.84 -13.17 17.53
C ILE A 735 -28.01 -14.66 17.18
N PRO A 736 -28.66 -15.05 16.07
CA PRO A 736 -28.77 -16.46 15.71
C PRO A 736 -27.39 -17.12 15.54
N ILE A 737 -26.45 -16.45 14.86
CA ILE A 737 -25.11 -17.00 14.65
C ILE A 737 -24.34 -17.09 15.98
N TYR A 738 -24.48 -16.09 16.85
CA TYR A 738 -23.87 -16.11 18.18
C TYR A 738 -24.39 -17.29 19.02
N LEU A 739 -25.71 -17.48 19.11
CA LEU A 739 -26.33 -18.50 19.96
C LEU A 739 -26.14 -19.93 19.42
N PHE A 740 -26.28 -20.13 18.10
CA PHE A 740 -26.24 -21.46 17.50
C PHE A 740 -24.83 -21.93 17.18
N TRP A 741 -23.90 -21.01 16.92
CA TRP A 741 -22.54 -21.36 16.52
C TRP A 741 -21.52 -21.01 17.60
N TYR A 742 -21.44 -19.74 18.02
CA TYR A 742 -20.38 -19.31 18.95
C TYR A 742 -20.54 -19.90 20.36
N CYS A 743 -21.76 -19.90 20.92
CA CYS A 743 -22.02 -20.48 22.25
C CYS A 743 -21.97 -22.02 22.30
N ARG A 744 -22.08 -22.70 21.15
CA ARG A 744 -22.11 -24.17 21.05
C ARG A 744 -20.82 -24.78 20.48
N ALA A 745 -19.93 -23.97 19.93
CA ALA A 745 -18.63 -24.44 19.48
C ALA A 745 -17.81 -24.93 20.69
N PRO A 746 -17.27 -26.16 20.69
CA PRO A 746 -16.41 -26.61 21.77
C PRO A 746 -15.21 -25.66 21.87
N ALA A 747 -14.92 -25.20 23.09
CA ALA A 747 -13.70 -24.46 23.36
C ALA A 747 -12.51 -25.34 22.94
N GLN A 748 -11.82 -24.93 21.86
CA GLN A 748 -10.63 -25.60 21.34
C GLN A 748 -9.41 -24.70 21.50
#